data_AF-A0A356FZC2-F1
#
_entry.id   AF-A0A356FZC2-F1
#
_cell.length_a   1.000
_cell.length_b   1.000
_cell.length_c   1.000
_cell.angle_alpha   90.00
_cell.angle_beta   90.00
_cell.angle_gamma   90.00
#
_symmetry.space_group_name_H-M   'P 1'
#
loop_
_entity.id
_entity.type
_entity.pdbx_description
1 polymer ?
#
loop_
_entity_poly.entity_id
_entity_poly.type
_entity_poly.pdbx_seq_one_letter_code
_entity_poly.pdbx_strand_id
1 'polypeptide(L)'
;MEIMTSSMLQKVLDEPKQKVSYDPNEQLTVDVDLSLCTDEEMPRMIHIVNRLAKSEAGRETLEIANKAGVKFGFLDAKTNCFGCYFGGDMKYIGLGPMASDDKLVSTLCHESRHAGQAERMKGMPDRDQLNVASIVRYSRAKEADAQAYAVKACKELEMQGDKGPLATFAKFYPPIYKSYEQAFAKEGVLNDKVVSEVFKGWYDQTRTKQNYEEGYIIEPMHDAIKGNFTRMYTFAENVNSKTVVEKVGWTKNGNYLSAENPNFLDEPRFASVGERTKSDAQAFFEIRYRCAGIAPDKSVDALPTNKDAFERRLPEMGQPRGNVGETMSMGNTIERWRNILAQRKLTGTLKKAFAPYKKAEYPDEKPAVDVDLRYCAKKDRPRMIALINRLARSKVGLETLQIAADNGFHFNFIKGENRAFGFADPEHKRIALNPKFTDAKLVGTMCHECRHAGQFMRASNLEENRWDVKTNLIYMRAMEADAQAYAATACEEMFRLGDEAPKQEFYKYYPPIAKGFTQALIKNDAQLGDQLLTDTFKSWYDQQGTKTVYEANYLLEPMQQDLRDIANGKDKEHQMSFDMSISAQKTISEIAWTKHGNYFKDNPEILNGGKYLDVCDYTMQQMRKYFEIRKEMTGKDDAKALEGIPTRADTIPARTKGMKKPVAKKDKVALASFMKRHNQGR
;
A
#
# COMPACT_ATOMS: atom_id res chain seq x y z
N MET A 1 -5.24 -14.93 -4.81
CA MET A 1 -4.42 -13.78 -5.26
C MET A 1 -3.07 -14.32 -5.61
N GLU A 2 -2.73 -14.35 -6.89
CA GLU A 2 -1.44 -14.80 -7.39
C GLU A 2 -0.35 -13.73 -7.11
N ILE A 3 0.25 -13.77 -5.92
CA ILE A 3 1.22 -12.77 -5.45
C ILE A 3 2.56 -12.91 -6.19
N MET A 4 3.04 -11.81 -6.76
CA MET A 4 4.36 -11.72 -7.41
C MET A 4 5.49 -11.63 -6.38
N THR A 5 6.47 -12.53 -6.46
CA THR A 5 7.75 -12.34 -5.74
C THR A 5 8.62 -11.31 -6.46
N SER A 6 9.59 -10.69 -5.77
CA SER A 6 10.54 -9.77 -6.40
C SER A 6 11.31 -10.39 -7.58
N SER A 7 11.56 -11.70 -7.52
CA SER A 7 12.19 -12.44 -8.63
C SER A 7 11.25 -12.70 -9.81
N MET A 8 9.94 -12.79 -9.58
CA MET A 8 8.94 -12.88 -10.65
C MET A 8 8.68 -11.51 -11.29
N LEU A 9 8.67 -10.44 -10.51
CA LEU A 9 8.55 -9.06 -11.00
C LEU A 9 9.70 -8.71 -11.97
N GLN A 10 10.94 -9.08 -11.63
CA GLN A 10 12.08 -8.86 -12.52
C GLN A 10 11.91 -9.60 -13.85
N LYS A 11 11.49 -10.87 -13.83
CA LYS A 11 11.23 -11.66 -15.05
C LYS A 11 10.14 -11.05 -15.95
N VAL A 12 9.12 -10.42 -15.35
CA VAL A 12 8.05 -9.72 -16.09
C VAL A 12 8.56 -8.43 -16.73
N LEU A 13 9.46 -7.71 -16.06
CA LEU A 13 10.08 -6.50 -16.59
C LEU A 13 11.07 -6.81 -17.73
N ASP A 14 11.68 -8.00 -17.70
CA ASP A 14 12.67 -8.45 -18.68
C ASP A 14 12.03 -9.07 -19.94
N GLU A 15 10.72 -9.38 -19.94
CA GLU A 15 10.03 -9.90 -21.13
C GLU A 15 9.85 -8.78 -22.19
N PRO A 16 10.28 -9.01 -23.45
CA PRO A 16 10.13 -8.02 -24.50
C PRO A 16 8.65 -7.75 -24.78
N LYS A 17 8.22 -6.51 -24.56
CA LYS A 17 6.85 -6.05 -24.87
C LYS A 17 6.68 -5.95 -26.38
N GLN A 18 6.24 -7.03 -27.01
CA GLN A 18 5.74 -6.93 -28.39
C GLN A 18 4.49 -6.04 -28.40
N LYS A 19 4.43 -5.10 -29.35
CA LYS A 19 3.18 -4.42 -29.67
C LYS A 19 2.27 -5.43 -30.36
N VAL A 20 1.44 -6.11 -29.58
CA VAL A 20 0.39 -6.98 -30.10
C VAL A 20 -0.80 -6.10 -30.46
N SER A 21 -1.27 -6.20 -31.70
CA SER A 21 -2.55 -5.63 -32.13
C SER A 21 -3.60 -6.72 -32.03
N TYR A 22 -4.71 -6.42 -31.37
CA TYR A 22 -5.85 -7.33 -31.24
C TYR A 22 -6.89 -7.01 -32.32
N ASP A 23 -7.62 -8.01 -32.79
CA ASP A 23 -8.73 -7.79 -33.72
C ASP A 23 -9.90 -7.14 -32.96
N PRO A 24 -10.27 -5.88 -33.25
CA PRO A 24 -11.38 -5.22 -32.57
C PRO A 24 -12.74 -5.86 -32.88
N ASN A 25 -12.83 -6.74 -33.88
CA ASN A 25 -14.05 -7.46 -34.25
C ASN A 25 -14.10 -8.90 -33.70
N GLU A 26 -13.08 -9.33 -32.95
CA GLU A 26 -13.11 -10.64 -32.30
C GLU A 26 -14.31 -10.73 -31.35
N GLN A 27 -15.13 -11.77 -31.49
CA GLN A 27 -16.30 -12.00 -30.65
C GLN A 27 -16.02 -13.07 -29.60
N LEU A 28 -16.65 -12.95 -28.44
CA LEU A 28 -16.54 -13.95 -27.38
C LEU A 28 -17.08 -15.32 -27.84
N THR A 29 -16.31 -16.36 -27.55
CA THR A 29 -16.65 -17.76 -27.84
C THR A 29 -17.22 -18.51 -26.63
N VAL A 30 -17.32 -17.82 -25.49
CA VAL A 30 -17.90 -18.27 -24.23
C VAL A 30 -18.56 -17.07 -23.55
N ASP A 31 -19.71 -17.30 -22.93
CA ASP A 31 -20.45 -16.24 -22.24
C ASP A 31 -19.74 -15.85 -20.94
N VAL A 32 -19.29 -14.59 -20.84
CA VAL A 32 -18.65 -13.98 -19.68
C VAL A 32 -19.00 -12.49 -19.60
N ASP A 33 -19.16 -11.96 -18.39
CA ASP A 33 -19.42 -10.53 -18.17
C ASP A 33 -18.12 -9.71 -18.17
N LEU A 34 -17.83 -9.03 -19.29
CA LEU A 34 -16.70 -8.10 -19.44
C LEU A 34 -17.07 -6.64 -19.15
N SER A 35 -18.17 -6.35 -18.44
CA SER A 35 -18.65 -4.97 -18.19
C SER A 35 -17.69 -4.08 -17.39
N LEU A 36 -16.60 -4.65 -16.85
CA LEU A 36 -15.55 -3.91 -16.14
C LEU A 36 -14.37 -3.52 -17.03
N CYS A 37 -14.30 -4.00 -18.27
CA CYS A 37 -13.30 -3.58 -19.24
C CYS A 37 -13.67 -2.23 -19.86
N THR A 38 -12.67 -1.37 -20.04
CA THR A 38 -12.78 -0.20 -20.92
C THR A 38 -12.77 -0.60 -22.40
N ASP A 39 -13.19 0.29 -23.29
CA ASP A 39 -13.15 0.08 -24.74
C ASP A 39 -11.73 -0.25 -25.26
N GLU A 40 -10.69 0.30 -24.61
CA GLU A 40 -9.29 0.04 -24.95
C GLU A 40 -8.82 -1.35 -24.50
N GLU A 41 -9.37 -1.86 -23.39
CA GLU A 41 -9.02 -3.17 -22.82
C GLU A 41 -9.81 -4.33 -23.44
N MET A 42 -11.02 -4.04 -23.91
CA MET A 42 -11.98 -5.04 -24.39
C MET A 42 -11.37 -5.99 -25.43
N PRO A 43 -10.68 -5.54 -26.50
CA PRO A 43 -10.15 -6.45 -27.52
C PRO A 43 -9.12 -7.43 -26.95
N ARG A 44 -8.28 -6.98 -26.01
CA ARG A 44 -7.28 -7.83 -25.36
C ARG A 44 -7.92 -8.83 -24.41
N MET A 45 -8.91 -8.41 -23.63
CA MET A 45 -9.61 -9.32 -22.73
C MET A 45 -10.35 -10.41 -23.52
N ILE A 46 -11.06 -10.03 -24.59
CA ILE A 46 -11.73 -10.99 -25.50
C ILE A 46 -10.71 -12.00 -26.03
N HIS A 47 -9.56 -11.52 -26.52
CA HIS A 47 -8.50 -12.39 -27.02
C HIS A 47 -8.04 -13.41 -25.96
N ILE A 48 -7.74 -12.98 -24.74
CA ILE A 48 -7.29 -13.85 -23.64
C ILE A 48 -8.38 -14.86 -23.26
N VAL A 49 -9.64 -14.42 -23.15
CA VAL A 49 -10.79 -15.28 -22.84
C VAL A 49 -10.97 -16.35 -23.91
N ASN A 50 -11.01 -15.95 -25.18
CA ASN A 50 -11.17 -16.88 -26.31
C ASN A 50 -10.03 -17.86 -26.41
N ARG A 51 -8.80 -17.40 -26.16
CA ARG A 51 -7.62 -18.24 -26.14
C ARG A 51 -7.72 -19.30 -25.04
N LEU A 52 -8.11 -18.93 -23.81
CA LEU A 52 -8.34 -19.89 -22.73
C LEU A 52 -9.50 -20.85 -23.05
N ALA A 53 -10.59 -20.36 -23.65
CA ALA A 53 -11.79 -21.14 -23.97
C ALA A 53 -11.60 -22.22 -25.06
N LYS A 54 -10.42 -22.27 -25.71
CA LYS A 54 -10.01 -23.40 -26.57
C LYS A 54 -9.64 -24.64 -25.75
N SER A 55 -9.17 -24.46 -24.52
CA SER A 55 -9.00 -25.57 -23.59
C SER A 55 -10.35 -25.95 -22.99
N GLU A 56 -10.59 -27.24 -22.84
CA GLU A 56 -11.79 -27.76 -22.17
C GLU A 56 -11.81 -27.34 -20.69
N ALA A 57 -10.69 -27.49 -19.99
CA ALA A 57 -10.51 -27.03 -18.62
C ALA A 57 -10.71 -25.51 -18.49
N GLY A 58 -10.13 -24.75 -19.43
CA GLY A 58 -10.26 -23.29 -19.47
C GLY A 58 -11.70 -22.86 -19.64
N ARG A 59 -12.39 -23.37 -20.67
CA ARG A 59 -13.82 -23.12 -20.93
C ARG A 59 -14.69 -23.47 -19.72
N GLU A 60 -14.48 -24.63 -19.11
CA GLU A 60 -15.24 -25.05 -17.93
C GLU A 60 -15.11 -24.05 -16.77
N THR A 61 -13.89 -23.57 -16.47
CA THR A 61 -13.72 -22.59 -15.39
C THR A 61 -14.38 -21.24 -15.69
N LEU A 62 -14.35 -20.79 -16.95
CA LEU A 62 -14.99 -19.54 -17.38
C LEU A 62 -16.51 -19.64 -17.25
N GLU A 63 -17.11 -20.74 -17.71
CA GLU A 63 -18.56 -20.98 -17.62
C GLU A 63 -19.04 -21.06 -16.16
N ILE A 64 -18.28 -21.74 -15.30
CA ILE A 64 -18.58 -21.81 -13.87
C ILE A 64 -18.51 -20.41 -13.23
N ALA A 65 -17.48 -19.62 -13.54
CA ALA A 65 -17.32 -18.27 -13.02
C ALA A 65 -18.46 -17.35 -13.51
N ASN A 66 -18.82 -17.41 -14.78
CA ASN A 66 -19.95 -16.65 -15.33
C ASN A 66 -21.27 -17.03 -14.66
N LYS A 67 -21.54 -18.34 -14.49
CA LYS A 67 -22.73 -18.84 -13.79
C LYS A 67 -22.79 -18.38 -12.32
N ALA A 68 -21.63 -18.19 -11.68
CA ALA A 68 -21.54 -17.62 -10.33
C ALA A 68 -21.81 -16.09 -10.30
N GLY A 69 -21.97 -15.45 -11.46
CA GLY A 69 -22.18 -14.01 -11.63
C GLY A 69 -20.89 -13.21 -11.49
N VAL A 70 -19.75 -13.79 -11.86
CA VAL A 70 -18.45 -13.13 -11.78
C VAL A 70 -18.19 -12.27 -13.01
N LYS A 71 -17.74 -11.04 -12.77
CA LYS A 71 -17.31 -10.09 -13.79
C LYS A 71 -15.81 -10.17 -14.02
N PHE A 72 -15.35 -9.83 -15.21
CA PHE A 72 -13.94 -9.91 -15.61
C PHE A 72 -13.42 -8.55 -16.06
N GLY A 73 -12.16 -8.25 -15.74
CA GLY A 73 -11.53 -6.99 -16.07
C GLY A 73 -10.03 -6.98 -15.79
N PHE A 74 -9.41 -5.81 -15.94
CA PHE A 74 -8.02 -5.58 -15.55
C PHE A 74 -7.92 -4.81 -14.23
N LEU A 75 -6.89 -5.13 -13.45
CA LEU A 75 -6.50 -4.39 -12.25
C LEU A 75 -5.79 -3.09 -12.63
N ASP A 76 -5.69 -2.13 -11.70
CA ASP A 76 -4.81 -0.98 -11.86
C ASP A 76 -3.38 -1.46 -12.12
N ALA A 77 -2.66 -0.87 -13.09
CA ALA A 77 -1.29 -1.23 -13.44
C ALA A 77 -0.29 -1.11 -12.27
N LYS A 78 -0.66 -0.43 -11.18
CA LYS A 78 0.11 -0.34 -9.93
C LYS A 78 -0.13 -1.51 -8.98
N THR A 79 -1.06 -2.42 -9.31
CA THR A 79 -1.37 -3.60 -8.51
C THR A 79 -0.28 -4.64 -8.71
N ASN A 80 0.42 -5.00 -7.64
CA ASN A 80 1.58 -5.92 -7.69
C ASN A 80 1.17 -7.41 -7.67
N CYS A 81 0.29 -7.83 -8.58
CA CYS A 81 -0.10 -9.23 -8.76
C CYS A 81 -0.44 -9.54 -10.23
N PHE A 82 -0.41 -10.83 -10.60
CA PHE A 82 -0.78 -11.29 -11.93
C PHE A 82 -2.30 -11.36 -12.14
N GLY A 83 -3.03 -11.60 -11.06
CA GLY A 83 -4.48 -11.64 -11.04
C GLY A 83 -5.00 -11.77 -9.62
N CYS A 84 -6.31 -11.53 -9.46
CA CYS A 84 -7.00 -11.76 -8.22
C CYS A 84 -8.50 -11.97 -8.44
N TYR A 85 -9.04 -13.01 -7.82
CA TYR A 85 -10.46 -13.18 -7.58
C TYR A 85 -10.90 -12.48 -6.30
N PHE A 86 -11.86 -11.56 -6.44
CA PHE A 86 -12.55 -10.86 -5.37
C PHE A 86 -13.93 -11.49 -5.17
N GLY A 87 -14.03 -12.39 -4.17
CA GLY A 87 -15.27 -13.07 -3.79
C GLY A 87 -16.25 -12.19 -3.00
N GLY A 88 -17.24 -12.81 -2.36
CA GLY A 88 -18.29 -12.12 -1.62
C GLY A 88 -19.21 -11.33 -2.56
N ASP A 89 -19.60 -10.12 -2.15
CA ASP A 89 -20.52 -9.26 -2.92
C ASP A 89 -19.87 -8.64 -4.17
N MET A 90 -18.54 -8.60 -4.26
CA MET A 90 -17.83 -7.97 -5.39
C MET A 90 -17.87 -8.81 -6.67
N LYS A 91 -17.78 -10.15 -6.55
CA LYS A 91 -17.78 -11.13 -7.65
C LYS A 91 -16.99 -10.67 -8.88
N TYR A 92 -15.69 -10.49 -8.72
CA TYR A 92 -14.83 -9.89 -9.76
C TYR A 92 -13.52 -10.67 -9.92
N ILE A 93 -13.09 -10.94 -11.16
CA ILE A 93 -11.75 -11.39 -11.52
C ILE A 93 -11.02 -10.27 -12.24
N GLY A 94 -9.95 -9.79 -11.62
CA GLY A 94 -9.05 -8.80 -12.22
C GLY A 94 -7.73 -9.42 -12.66
N LEU A 95 -7.31 -9.14 -13.89
CA LEU A 95 -5.99 -9.53 -14.43
C LEU A 95 -4.98 -8.38 -14.33
N GLY A 96 -3.72 -8.70 -14.10
CA GLY A 96 -2.63 -7.73 -14.08
C GLY A 96 -2.30 -7.25 -15.49
N PRO A 97 -2.54 -5.97 -15.85
CA PRO A 97 -2.44 -5.52 -17.24
C PRO A 97 -1.02 -5.53 -17.80
N MET A 98 -0.01 -5.63 -16.93
CA MET A 98 1.40 -5.61 -17.29
C MET A 98 1.98 -6.98 -17.68
N ALA A 99 1.26 -8.08 -17.42
CA ALA A 99 1.72 -9.42 -17.74
C ALA A 99 1.49 -9.76 -19.22
N SER A 100 2.27 -10.70 -19.76
CA SER A 100 2.08 -11.23 -21.12
C SER A 100 0.78 -12.05 -21.23
N ASP A 101 0.20 -12.11 -22.42
CA ASP A 101 -1.06 -12.86 -22.65
C ASP A 101 -0.88 -14.36 -22.35
N ASP A 102 0.28 -14.94 -22.68
CA ASP A 102 0.62 -16.31 -22.31
C ASP A 102 0.53 -16.55 -20.81
N LYS A 103 1.03 -15.61 -20.01
CA LYS A 103 0.94 -15.67 -18.55
C LYS A 103 -0.52 -15.51 -18.10
N LEU A 104 -1.22 -14.53 -18.67
CA LEU A 104 -2.59 -14.19 -18.30
C LEU A 104 -3.60 -15.29 -18.62
N VAL A 105 -3.37 -16.11 -19.65
CA VAL A 105 -4.20 -17.30 -19.91
C VAL A 105 -4.19 -18.26 -18.71
N SER A 106 -3.01 -18.57 -18.16
CA SER A 106 -2.90 -19.44 -16.98
C SER A 106 -3.47 -18.78 -15.72
N THR A 107 -3.26 -17.48 -15.56
CA THR A 107 -3.78 -16.71 -14.41
C THR A 107 -5.31 -16.61 -14.46
N LEU A 108 -5.90 -16.36 -15.63
CA LEU A 108 -7.35 -16.32 -15.79
C LEU A 108 -7.98 -17.67 -15.45
N CYS A 109 -7.37 -18.78 -15.88
CA CYS A 109 -7.82 -20.12 -15.48
C CYS A 109 -7.75 -20.32 -13.96
N HIS A 110 -6.65 -19.90 -13.34
CA HIS A 110 -6.43 -20.00 -11.88
C HIS A 110 -7.48 -19.20 -11.08
N GLU A 111 -7.68 -17.92 -11.42
CA GLU A 111 -8.62 -17.07 -10.70
C GLU A 111 -10.09 -17.46 -10.99
N SER A 112 -10.40 -17.94 -12.21
CA SER A 112 -11.72 -18.51 -12.54
C SER A 112 -12.00 -19.79 -11.75
N ARG A 113 -10.96 -20.60 -11.49
CA ARG A 113 -11.08 -21.79 -10.64
C ARG A 113 -11.49 -21.43 -9.21
N HIS A 114 -10.98 -20.33 -8.66
CA HIS A 114 -11.37 -19.83 -7.34
C HIS A 114 -12.86 -19.44 -7.25
N ALA A 115 -13.45 -18.91 -8.32
CA ALA A 115 -14.90 -18.63 -8.36
C ALA A 115 -15.73 -19.91 -8.17
N GLY A 116 -15.38 -20.99 -8.89
CA GLY A 116 -16.04 -22.28 -8.71
C GLY A 116 -15.83 -22.89 -7.31
N GLN A 117 -14.64 -22.73 -6.75
CA GLN A 117 -14.37 -23.15 -5.36
C GLN A 117 -15.23 -22.38 -4.37
N ALA A 118 -15.39 -21.06 -4.54
CA ALA A 118 -16.20 -20.22 -3.67
C ALA A 118 -17.66 -20.67 -3.62
N GLU A 119 -18.23 -21.04 -4.77
CA GLU A 119 -19.58 -21.60 -4.84
C GLU A 119 -19.71 -22.95 -4.11
N ARG A 120 -18.76 -23.87 -4.31
CA ARG A 120 -18.79 -25.20 -3.66
C ARG A 120 -18.57 -25.12 -2.14
N MET A 121 -17.75 -24.17 -1.71
CA MET A 121 -17.38 -23.96 -0.31
C MET A 121 -18.39 -23.09 0.46
N LYS A 122 -19.51 -22.69 -0.16
CA LYS A 122 -20.62 -22.05 0.57
C LYS A 122 -21.04 -22.90 1.77
N GLY A 123 -21.18 -22.24 2.92
CA GLY A 123 -21.52 -22.87 4.20
C GLY A 123 -20.32 -23.42 4.98
N MET A 124 -19.11 -23.37 4.43
CA MET A 124 -17.91 -23.55 5.26
C MET A 124 -17.66 -22.29 6.10
N PRO A 125 -17.06 -22.43 7.30
CA PRO A 125 -16.63 -21.28 8.06
C PRO A 125 -15.67 -20.39 7.26
N ASP A 126 -15.76 -19.08 7.46
CA ASP A 126 -14.79 -18.15 6.89
C ASP A 126 -13.38 -18.52 7.33
N ARG A 127 -12.40 -18.36 6.43
CA ARG A 127 -10.98 -18.68 6.70
C ARG A 127 -10.50 -18.08 8.01
N ASP A 128 -10.92 -16.84 8.29
CA ASP A 128 -10.47 -16.09 9.46
C ASP A 128 -11.04 -16.66 10.78
N GLN A 129 -12.08 -17.49 10.70
CA GLN A 129 -12.64 -18.20 11.86
C GLN A 129 -12.00 -19.57 12.09
N LEU A 130 -11.31 -20.12 11.08
CA LEU A 130 -10.69 -21.44 11.12
C LEU A 130 -9.49 -21.49 12.07
N ASN A 131 -9.32 -22.64 12.74
CA ASN A 131 -8.11 -22.98 13.49
C ASN A 131 -6.90 -23.11 12.54
N VAL A 132 -5.68 -23.02 13.08
CA VAL A 132 -4.44 -22.93 12.28
C VAL A 132 -4.29 -24.12 11.34
N ALA A 133 -4.51 -25.35 11.83
CA ALA A 133 -4.42 -26.53 10.98
C ALA A 133 -5.45 -26.49 9.83
N SER A 134 -6.66 -26.00 10.10
CA SER A 134 -7.71 -25.84 9.08
C SER A 134 -7.36 -24.75 8.07
N ILE A 135 -6.78 -23.61 8.49
CA ILE A 135 -6.28 -22.57 7.58
C ILE A 135 -5.23 -23.15 6.62
N VAL A 136 -4.30 -23.96 7.15
CA VAL A 136 -3.25 -24.63 6.36
C VAL A 136 -3.88 -25.56 5.32
N ARG A 137 -4.76 -26.48 5.73
CA ARG A 137 -5.43 -27.41 4.80
C ARG A 137 -6.25 -26.67 3.75
N TYR A 138 -7.15 -25.81 4.21
CA TYR A 138 -8.12 -25.11 3.38
C TYR A 138 -7.44 -24.22 2.33
N SER A 139 -6.52 -23.35 2.77
CA SER A 139 -5.92 -22.35 1.88
C SER A 139 -4.99 -23.00 0.86
N ARG A 140 -4.14 -23.94 1.30
CA ARG A 140 -3.19 -24.62 0.40
C ARG A 140 -3.89 -25.50 -0.62
N ALA A 141 -4.95 -26.23 -0.22
CA ALA A 141 -5.69 -27.08 -1.15
C ALA A 141 -6.39 -26.26 -2.25
N LYS A 142 -6.93 -25.08 -1.93
CA LYS A 142 -7.53 -24.20 -2.94
C LYS A 142 -6.52 -23.76 -4.00
N GLU A 143 -5.34 -23.37 -3.57
CA GLU A 143 -4.26 -22.89 -4.44
C GLU A 143 -3.66 -24.03 -5.27
N ALA A 144 -3.46 -25.20 -4.66
CA ALA A 144 -3.00 -26.41 -5.34
C ALA A 144 -3.99 -26.86 -6.43
N ASP A 145 -5.30 -26.85 -6.16
CA ASP A 145 -6.35 -27.15 -7.15
C ASP A 145 -6.36 -26.10 -8.28
N ALA A 146 -6.27 -24.82 -7.94
CA ALA A 146 -6.24 -23.76 -8.94
C ALA A 146 -5.03 -23.85 -9.88
N GLN A 147 -3.83 -24.13 -9.36
CA GLN A 147 -2.63 -24.28 -10.19
C GLN A 147 -2.58 -25.62 -10.96
N ALA A 148 -3.09 -26.71 -10.38
CA ALA A 148 -3.22 -27.97 -11.08
C ALA A 148 -4.17 -27.88 -12.29
N TYR A 149 -5.28 -27.16 -12.13
CA TYR A 149 -6.20 -26.94 -13.24
C TYR A 149 -5.65 -25.97 -14.29
N ALA A 150 -4.90 -24.95 -13.88
CA ALA A 150 -4.24 -24.04 -14.81
C ALA A 150 -3.21 -24.76 -15.71
N VAL A 151 -2.37 -25.65 -15.17
CA VAL A 151 -1.41 -26.40 -16.01
C VAL A 151 -2.11 -27.39 -16.95
N LYS A 152 -3.23 -28.00 -16.50
CA LYS A 152 -4.09 -28.84 -17.36
C LYS A 152 -4.58 -28.03 -18.56
N ALA A 153 -5.10 -26.83 -18.32
CA ALA A 153 -5.57 -25.94 -19.39
C ALA A 153 -4.43 -25.56 -20.35
N CYS A 154 -3.27 -25.18 -19.82
CA CYS A 154 -2.10 -24.88 -20.64
C CYS A 154 -1.65 -26.06 -21.50
N LYS A 155 -1.71 -27.31 -21.00
CA LYS A 155 -1.39 -28.50 -21.78
C LYS A 155 -2.43 -28.80 -22.86
N GLU A 156 -3.71 -28.64 -22.56
CA GLU A 156 -4.77 -28.79 -23.57
C GLU A 156 -4.61 -27.78 -24.72
N LEU A 157 -4.18 -26.56 -24.42
CA LEU A 157 -3.83 -25.55 -25.43
C LEU A 157 -2.59 -25.94 -26.24
N GLU A 158 -1.55 -26.47 -25.58
CA GLU A 158 -0.34 -26.95 -26.27
C GLU A 158 -0.67 -28.09 -27.25
N MET A 159 -1.55 -29.03 -26.87
CA MET A 159 -2.02 -30.11 -27.75
C MET A 159 -2.75 -29.60 -28.99
N GLN A 160 -3.29 -28.38 -28.93
CA GLN A 160 -3.94 -27.69 -30.05
C GLN A 160 -2.99 -26.75 -30.82
N GLY A 161 -1.71 -26.75 -30.48
CA GLY A 161 -0.67 -25.97 -31.16
C GLY A 161 -0.28 -24.66 -30.46
N ASP A 162 -0.97 -24.25 -29.39
CA ASP A 162 -0.66 -23.04 -28.63
C ASP A 162 0.32 -23.34 -27.48
N LYS A 163 1.62 -23.27 -27.79
CA LYS A 163 2.70 -23.67 -26.87
C LYS A 163 3.06 -22.60 -25.83
N GLY A 164 2.67 -21.35 -26.06
CA GLY A 164 3.07 -20.19 -25.25
C GLY A 164 2.69 -20.27 -23.76
N PRO A 165 1.42 -20.60 -23.41
CA PRO A 165 0.96 -20.61 -22.04
C PRO A 165 1.67 -21.66 -21.18
N LEU A 166 1.87 -22.89 -21.71
CA LEU A 166 2.56 -23.95 -20.97
C LEU A 166 4.06 -23.62 -20.77
N ALA A 167 4.72 -23.12 -21.81
CA ALA A 167 6.12 -22.68 -21.71
C ALA A 167 6.29 -21.54 -20.69
N THR A 168 5.35 -20.60 -20.66
CA THR A 168 5.33 -19.51 -19.67
C THR A 168 5.04 -20.04 -18.27
N PHE A 169 4.06 -20.95 -18.11
CA PHE A 169 3.77 -21.59 -16.83
C PHE A 169 5.01 -22.30 -16.26
N ALA A 170 5.76 -23.04 -17.08
CA ALA A 170 6.99 -23.72 -16.67
C ALA A 170 8.05 -22.76 -16.09
N LYS A 171 8.17 -21.55 -16.65
CA LYS A 171 9.12 -20.52 -16.19
C LYS A 171 8.75 -19.93 -14.82
N PHE A 172 7.45 -19.77 -14.56
CA PHE A 172 6.94 -19.16 -13.33
C PHE A 172 6.73 -20.19 -12.21
N TYR A 173 6.37 -21.43 -12.56
CA TYR A 173 6.08 -22.51 -11.61
C TYR A 173 6.90 -23.79 -11.85
N PRO A 174 8.24 -23.74 -11.81
CA PRO A 174 9.08 -24.90 -12.12
C PRO A 174 8.78 -26.17 -11.30
N PRO A 175 8.53 -26.11 -9.96
CA PRO A 175 8.24 -27.31 -9.19
C PRO A 175 6.95 -28.01 -9.61
N ILE A 176 5.89 -27.24 -9.88
CA ILE A 176 4.60 -27.76 -10.33
C ILE A 176 4.72 -28.34 -11.73
N TYR A 177 5.40 -27.62 -12.62
CA TYR A 177 5.63 -28.08 -13.98
C TYR A 177 6.43 -29.38 -13.99
N LYS A 178 7.42 -29.54 -13.11
CA LYS A 178 8.18 -30.79 -12.96
C LYS A 178 7.28 -31.94 -12.52
N SER A 179 6.40 -31.74 -11.55
CA SER A 179 5.42 -32.77 -11.13
C SER A 179 4.49 -33.16 -12.27
N TYR A 180 4.02 -32.17 -13.04
CA TYR A 180 3.24 -32.38 -14.25
C TYR A 180 4.01 -33.22 -15.28
N GLU A 181 5.24 -32.85 -15.60
CA GLU A 181 6.06 -33.54 -16.61
C GLU A 181 6.30 -35.00 -16.23
N GLN A 182 6.63 -35.26 -14.96
CA GLN A 182 6.83 -36.62 -14.45
C GLN A 182 5.56 -37.46 -14.48
N ALA A 183 4.44 -36.90 -14.04
CA ALA A 183 3.16 -37.61 -14.03
C ALA A 183 2.65 -37.87 -15.45
N PHE A 184 2.77 -36.89 -16.34
CA PHE A 184 2.37 -37.02 -17.74
C PHE A 184 3.24 -38.04 -18.48
N ALA A 185 4.56 -38.06 -18.25
CA ALA A 185 5.45 -39.06 -18.83
C ALA A 185 5.12 -40.48 -18.35
N LYS A 186 4.68 -40.64 -17.10
CA LYS A 186 4.30 -41.92 -16.51
C LYS A 186 2.95 -42.43 -17.04
N GLU A 187 1.93 -41.57 -17.08
CA GLU A 187 0.58 -41.95 -17.47
C GLU A 187 0.38 -41.96 -18.99
N GLY A 188 1.22 -41.24 -19.74
CA GLY A 188 1.17 -41.13 -21.20
C GLY A 188 -0.02 -40.34 -21.75
N VAL A 189 -0.95 -39.90 -20.89
CA VAL A 189 -2.17 -39.17 -21.25
C VAL A 189 -2.51 -38.15 -20.15
N LEU A 190 -3.13 -37.03 -20.54
CA LEU A 190 -3.64 -36.05 -19.59
C LEU A 190 -4.92 -36.58 -18.95
N ASN A 191 -4.84 -37.06 -17.72
CA ASN A 191 -5.96 -37.62 -16.97
C ASN A 191 -5.98 -37.11 -15.51
N ASP A 192 -7.00 -37.50 -14.75
CA ASP A 192 -7.19 -37.09 -13.36
C ASP A 192 -6.02 -37.47 -12.44
N LYS A 193 -5.30 -38.57 -12.72
CA LYS A 193 -4.10 -38.94 -11.96
C LYS A 193 -2.97 -37.94 -12.19
N VAL A 194 -2.77 -37.48 -13.42
CA VAL A 194 -1.79 -36.41 -13.71
C VAL A 194 -2.16 -35.15 -12.94
N VAL A 195 -3.43 -34.74 -12.97
CA VAL A 195 -3.89 -33.53 -12.25
C VAL A 195 -3.74 -33.67 -10.73
N SER A 196 -4.04 -34.86 -10.17
CA SER A 196 -3.84 -35.16 -8.75
C SER A 196 -2.35 -35.07 -8.34
N GLU A 197 -1.44 -35.61 -9.14
CA GLU A 197 0.00 -35.52 -8.86
C GLU A 197 0.52 -34.08 -8.96
N VAL A 198 0.00 -33.28 -9.87
CA VAL A 198 0.32 -31.84 -9.94
C VAL A 198 -0.17 -31.10 -8.70
N PHE A 199 -1.39 -31.39 -8.25
CA PHE A 199 -1.94 -30.85 -7.01
C PHE A 199 -1.00 -31.14 -5.84
N LYS A 200 -0.51 -32.38 -5.70
CA LYS A 200 0.44 -32.75 -4.65
C LYS A 200 1.78 -32.04 -4.82
N GLY A 201 2.26 -31.88 -6.06
CA GLY A 201 3.49 -31.16 -6.40
C GLY A 201 3.53 -29.69 -5.94
N TRP A 202 2.36 -29.05 -5.82
CA TRP A 202 2.26 -27.70 -5.25
C TRP A 202 2.91 -27.59 -3.86
N TYR A 203 2.78 -28.65 -3.05
CA TYR A 203 3.25 -28.69 -1.66
C TYR A 203 4.77 -28.80 -1.54
N ASP A 204 5.48 -29.06 -2.65
CA ASP A 204 6.94 -29.10 -2.68
C ASP A 204 7.54 -27.68 -2.84
N GLN A 205 6.69 -26.64 -2.95
CA GLN A 205 7.09 -25.24 -3.00
C GLN A 205 7.24 -24.61 -1.59
N THR A 206 8.32 -24.93 -0.87
CA THR A 206 8.53 -24.48 0.51
C THR A 206 8.41 -22.97 0.70
N ARG A 207 8.97 -22.16 -0.22
CA ARG A 207 8.86 -20.69 -0.18
C ARG A 207 7.42 -20.20 -0.33
N THR A 208 6.65 -20.81 -1.23
CA THR A 208 5.23 -20.47 -1.44
C THR A 208 4.42 -20.82 -0.19
N LYS A 209 4.60 -22.02 0.38
CA LYS A 209 3.94 -22.42 1.63
C LYS A 209 4.20 -21.43 2.76
N GLN A 210 5.44 -21.00 2.95
CA GLN A 210 5.79 -20.03 3.99
C GLN A 210 5.23 -18.61 3.73
N ASN A 211 5.12 -18.16 2.47
CA ASN A 211 4.42 -16.90 2.14
C ASN A 211 2.94 -16.95 2.56
N TYR A 212 2.27 -18.08 2.33
CA TYR A 212 0.88 -18.29 2.73
C TYR A 212 0.72 -18.34 4.26
N GLU A 213 1.66 -18.98 4.96
CA GLU A 213 1.72 -18.95 6.42
C GLU A 213 1.86 -17.51 6.95
N GLU A 214 2.76 -16.72 6.36
CA GLU A 214 2.97 -15.34 6.76
C GLU A 214 1.70 -14.49 6.55
N GLY A 215 1.09 -14.57 5.36
CA GLY A 215 -0.08 -13.75 5.02
C GLY A 215 -1.40 -14.17 5.67
N TYR A 216 -1.62 -15.47 5.89
CA TYR A 216 -2.94 -15.98 6.35
C TYR A 216 -2.96 -16.45 7.80
N ILE A 217 -1.81 -16.59 8.45
CA ILE A 217 -1.74 -16.99 9.86
C ILE A 217 -1.10 -15.85 10.64
N ILE A 218 0.11 -15.45 10.25
CA ILE A 218 0.96 -14.58 11.08
C ILE A 218 0.56 -13.11 11.00
N GLU A 219 0.31 -12.57 9.81
CA GLU A 219 -0.21 -11.22 9.64
C GLU A 219 -1.52 -11.01 10.41
N PRO A 220 -2.54 -11.89 10.26
CA PRO A 220 -3.74 -11.88 11.10
C PRO A 220 -3.47 -11.93 12.61
N MET A 221 -2.54 -12.77 13.07
CA MET A 221 -2.19 -12.87 14.49
C MET A 221 -1.55 -11.57 15.00
N HIS A 222 -0.64 -10.96 14.22
CA HIS A 222 -0.08 -9.66 14.56
C HIS A 222 -1.14 -8.56 14.59
N ASP A 223 -2.11 -8.59 13.67
CA ASP A 223 -3.18 -7.60 13.63
C ASP A 223 -4.19 -7.79 14.76
N ALA A 224 -4.50 -9.04 15.12
CA ALA A 224 -5.36 -9.38 16.26
C ALA A 224 -4.78 -8.90 17.59
N ILE A 225 -3.45 -8.93 17.76
CA ILE A 225 -2.79 -8.34 18.93
C ILE A 225 -2.97 -6.81 19.00
N LYS A 226 -3.01 -6.12 17.85
CA LYS A 226 -3.16 -4.65 17.79
C LYS A 226 -4.61 -4.19 17.95
N GLY A 227 -5.57 -4.99 17.46
CA GLY A 227 -6.96 -4.57 17.26
C GLY A 227 -7.96 -4.93 18.36
N ASN A 228 -7.49 -5.48 19.50
CA ASN A 228 -8.28 -6.24 20.47
C ASN A 228 -8.72 -7.62 19.89
N PHE A 229 -8.66 -8.69 20.68
CA PHE A 229 -8.83 -10.10 20.25
C PHE A 229 -10.26 -10.46 19.77
N THR A 230 -11.05 -9.50 19.29
CA THR A 230 -12.48 -9.67 19.00
C THR A 230 -12.85 -9.70 17.51
N ARG A 231 -13.73 -10.66 17.22
CA ARG A 231 -14.59 -10.94 16.04
C ARG A 231 -14.01 -11.41 14.71
N MET A 232 -12.89 -10.90 14.18
CA MET A 232 -12.43 -11.38 12.85
C MET A 232 -11.63 -12.68 12.89
N TYR A 233 -10.72 -12.85 13.87
CA TYR A 233 -9.81 -14.02 13.93
C TYR A 233 -10.06 -14.92 15.15
N THR A 234 -11.10 -15.75 15.08
CA THR A 234 -11.54 -16.56 16.25
C THR A 234 -10.68 -17.81 16.45
N PHE A 235 -10.13 -18.40 15.38
CA PHE A 235 -9.40 -19.68 15.41
C PHE A 235 -10.19 -20.79 16.12
N ALA A 236 -11.51 -20.76 16.02
CA ALA A 236 -12.40 -21.64 16.77
C ALA A 236 -12.94 -22.78 15.92
N GLU A 237 -13.08 -22.54 14.61
CA GLU A 237 -13.75 -23.46 13.71
C GLU A 237 -12.76 -24.49 13.15
N ASN A 238 -13.22 -25.73 13.00
CA ASN A 238 -12.40 -26.82 12.50
C ASN A 238 -12.98 -27.39 11.21
N VAL A 239 -12.12 -27.57 10.22
CA VAL A 239 -12.44 -28.28 8.98
C VAL A 239 -11.41 -29.37 8.77
N ASN A 240 -11.88 -30.61 8.70
CA ASN A 240 -11.03 -31.77 8.49
C ASN A 240 -10.60 -31.92 7.01
N SER A 241 -9.56 -32.71 6.78
CA SER A 241 -8.99 -32.97 5.45
C SER A 241 -10.04 -33.47 4.45
N LYS A 242 -10.85 -34.46 4.84
CA LYS A 242 -11.92 -35.02 4.00
C LYS A 242 -12.87 -33.96 3.48
N THR A 243 -13.37 -33.07 4.34
CA THR A 243 -14.28 -31.98 3.94
C THR A 243 -13.63 -31.02 2.96
N VAL A 244 -12.35 -30.69 3.10
CA VAL A 244 -11.63 -29.86 2.13
C VAL A 244 -11.53 -30.58 0.78
N VAL A 245 -11.07 -31.83 0.79
CA VAL A 245 -10.88 -32.65 -0.41
C VAL A 245 -12.19 -32.86 -1.17
N GLU A 246 -13.30 -33.03 -0.46
CA GLU A 246 -14.66 -33.14 -1.04
C GLU A 246 -15.13 -31.85 -1.72
N LYS A 247 -14.49 -30.70 -1.48
CA LYS A 247 -14.90 -29.37 -2.00
C LYS A 247 -13.97 -28.82 -3.06
N VAL A 248 -12.70 -29.21 -3.05
CA VAL A 248 -11.73 -28.95 -4.13
C VAL A 248 -11.73 -30.07 -5.17
N GLY A 249 -11.06 -29.88 -6.30
CA GLY A 249 -10.78 -30.95 -7.25
C GLY A 249 -11.94 -31.38 -8.16
N TRP A 250 -13.10 -30.73 -8.08
CA TRP A 250 -14.26 -31.04 -8.92
C TRP A 250 -14.08 -30.59 -10.37
N THR A 251 -14.39 -31.47 -11.29
CA THR A 251 -14.52 -31.21 -12.74
C THR A 251 -15.90 -31.67 -13.20
N LYS A 252 -16.24 -31.44 -14.47
CA LYS A 252 -17.42 -32.03 -15.11
C LYS A 252 -17.46 -33.57 -15.04
N ASN A 253 -16.31 -34.22 -14.90
CA ASN A 253 -16.17 -35.68 -14.84
C ASN A 253 -16.14 -36.22 -13.39
N GLY A 254 -16.31 -35.35 -12.39
CA GLY A 254 -16.20 -35.71 -10.98
C GLY A 254 -14.96 -35.11 -10.30
N ASN A 255 -14.68 -35.55 -9.08
CA ASN A 255 -13.57 -35.05 -8.28
C ASN A 255 -12.30 -35.87 -8.54
N TYR A 256 -11.25 -35.26 -9.11
CA TYR A 256 -10.00 -35.95 -9.45
C TYR A 256 -9.19 -36.38 -8.22
N LEU A 257 -9.53 -35.90 -7.02
CA LEU A 257 -8.93 -36.32 -5.75
C LEU A 257 -9.71 -37.46 -5.08
N SER A 258 -10.82 -37.93 -5.66
CA SER A 258 -11.68 -38.96 -5.05
C SER A 258 -11.00 -40.32 -4.85
N ALA A 259 -9.95 -40.61 -5.63
CA ALA A 259 -9.15 -41.83 -5.49
C ALA A 259 -8.08 -41.73 -4.40
N GLU A 260 -7.85 -40.54 -3.84
CA GLU A 260 -6.85 -40.32 -2.79
C GLU A 260 -7.40 -40.72 -1.41
N ASN A 261 -6.49 -41.01 -0.48
CA ASN A 261 -6.86 -41.11 0.94
C ASN A 261 -7.51 -39.78 1.36
N PRO A 262 -8.78 -39.73 1.79
CA PRO A 262 -9.47 -38.47 2.09
C PRO A 262 -8.82 -37.65 3.21
N ASN A 263 -7.91 -38.25 4.00
CA ASN A 263 -7.18 -37.57 5.06
C ASN A 263 -5.75 -37.16 4.67
N PHE A 264 -5.33 -37.32 3.41
CA PHE A 264 -3.92 -37.10 3.01
C PHE A 264 -3.38 -35.70 3.36
N LEU A 265 -4.23 -34.66 3.38
CA LEU A 265 -3.79 -33.30 3.79
C LEU A 265 -3.30 -33.19 5.24
N ASP A 266 -3.56 -34.20 6.08
CA ASP A 266 -3.04 -34.28 7.46
C ASP A 266 -1.64 -34.93 7.53
N GLU A 267 -1.17 -35.54 6.44
CA GLU A 267 0.17 -36.14 6.42
C GLU A 267 1.25 -35.05 6.45
N PRO A 268 2.45 -35.33 7.02
CA PRO A 268 3.48 -34.32 7.24
C PRO A 268 3.88 -33.52 6.00
N ARG A 269 3.91 -34.16 4.82
CA ARG A 269 4.23 -33.49 3.55
C ARG A 269 3.31 -32.29 3.27
N PHE A 270 2.03 -32.40 3.61
CA PHE A 270 1.00 -31.43 3.27
C PHE A 270 0.70 -30.47 4.42
N ALA A 271 0.73 -30.98 5.66
CA ALA A 271 0.39 -30.24 6.86
C ALA A 271 1.56 -29.43 7.45
N SER A 272 2.82 -29.70 7.06
CA SER A 272 3.95 -29.04 7.72
C SER A 272 3.93 -27.51 7.59
N VAL A 273 4.35 -26.83 8.64
CA VAL A 273 4.55 -25.37 8.67
C VAL A 273 6.00 -25.03 9.01
N GLY A 274 6.44 -23.82 8.68
CA GLY A 274 7.73 -23.32 9.14
C GLY A 274 7.89 -23.42 10.65
N GLU A 275 9.08 -23.78 11.12
CA GLU A 275 9.41 -23.83 12.56
C GLU A 275 9.03 -22.53 13.26
N ARG A 276 9.35 -21.38 12.64
CA ARG A 276 8.97 -20.07 13.16
C ARG A 276 7.46 -19.82 13.10
N THR A 277 6.75 -20.33 12.10
CA THR A 277 5.28 -20.24 12.03
C THR A 277 4.63 -20.92 13.22
N LYS A 278 5.07 -22.13 13.54
CA LYS A 278 4.56 -22.86 14.70
C LYS A 278 4.85 -22.12 16.00
N SER A 279 6.10 -21.69 16.20
CA SER A 279 6.51 -20.96 17.40
C SER A 279 5.73 -19.65 17.60
N ASP A 280 5.58 -18.85 16.54
CA ASP A 280 4.87 -17.58 16.58
C ASP A 280 3.36 -17.79 16.84
N ALA A 281 2.74 -18.78 16.20
CA ALA A 281 1.33 -19.11 16.46
C ALA A 281 1.09 -19.59 17.90
N GLN A 282 1.98 -20.41 18.46
CA GLN A 282 1.92 -20.81 19.87
C GLN A 282 2.04 -19.60 20.81
N ALA A 283 2.99 -18.70 20.53
CA ALA A 283 3.15 -17.47 21.29
C ALA A 283 1.90 -16.58 21.21
N PHE A 284 1.30 -16.44 20.02
CA PHE A 284 0.03 -15.72 19.83
C PHE A 284 -1.08 -16.27 20.73
N PHE A 285 -1.29 -17.58 20.73
CA PHE A 285 -2.38 -18.17 21.51
C PHE A 285 -2.14 -18.06 23.02
N GLU A 286 -0.89 -18.14 23.47
CA GLU A 286 -0.56 -17.88 24.87
C GLU A 286 -0.81 -16.42 25.25
N ILE A 287 -0.44 -15.46 24.39
CA ILE A 287 -0.77 -14.03 24.54
C ILE A 287 -2.29 -13.85 24.65
N ARG A 288 -3.03 -14.41 23.70
CA ARG A 288 -4.49 -14.28 23.63
C ARG A 288 -5.17 -14.85 24.87
N TYR A 289 -4.75 -16.03 25.31
CA TYR A 289 -5.30 -16.65 26.52
C TYR A 289 -5.02 -15.80 27.77
N ARG A 290 -3.79 -15.32 27.96
CA ARG A 290 -3.45 -14.49 29.12
C ARG A 290 -4.16 -13.13 29.12
N CYS A 291 -4.31 -12.53 27.94
CA CYS A 291 -4.88 -11.19 27.83
C CYS A 291 -6.41 -11.16 27.80
N ALA A 292 -7.05 -12.18 27.21
CA ALA A 292 -8.50 -12.18 26.98
C ALA A 292 -9.23 -13.42 27.54
N GLY A 293 -8.53 -14.39 28.13
CA GLY A 293 -9.12 -15.64 28.64
C GLY A 293 -9.66 -16.57 27.54
N ILE A 294 -9.41 -16.26 26.26
CA ILE A 294 -9.88 -17.06 25.14
C ILE A 294 -8.99 -18.29 25.01
N ALA A 295 -9.60 -19.48 24.99
CA ALA A 295 -8.88 -20.74 24.89
C ALA A 295 -7.90 -20.76 23.70
N PRO A 296 -6.69 -21.30 23.86
CA PRO A 296 -5.74 -21.45 22.77
C PRO A 296 -6.24 -22.49 21.77
N ASP A 297 -5.97 -22.25 20.49
CA ASP A 297 -6.11 -23.28 19.46
C ASP A 297 -4.96 -24.29 19.62
N LYS A 298 -5.30 -25.54 19.92
CA LYS A 298 -4.33 -26.64 20.09
C LYS A 298 -3.96 -27.33 18.79
N SER A 299 -4.62 -27.00 17.68
CA SER A 299 -4.34 -27.62 16.38
C SER A 299 -2.92 -27.31 15.91
N VAL A 300 -2.36 -26.16 16.30
CA VAL A 300 -0.97 -25.77 16.02
C VAL A 300 0.06 -26.74 16.62
N ASP A 301 -0.23 -27.33 17.78
CA ASP A 301 0.73 -28.17 18.51
C ASP A 301 0.99 -29.48 17.77
N ALA A 302 -0.03 -30.01 17.10
CA ALA A 302 0.03 -31.25 16.34
C ALA A 302 0.63 -31.08 14.93
N LEU A 303 0.81 -29.84 14.44
CA LEU A 303 1.36 -29.61 13.10
C LEU A 303 2.84 -30.02 13.03
N PRO A 304 3.25 -30.80 12.03
CA PRO A 304 4.65 -31.06 11.78
C PRO A 304 5.37 -29.79 11.34
N THR A 305 6.68 -29.74 11.53
CA THR A 305 7.49 -28.58 11.14
C THR A 305 8.42 -28.90 9.98
N ASN A 306 8.77 -27.88 9.21
CA ASN A 306 9.85 -27.89 8.25
C ASN A 306 10.74 -26.66 8.46
N LYS A 307 12.00 -26.74 8.03
CA LYS A 307 12.89 -25.58 8.02
C LYS A 307 12.25 -24.42 7.25
N ASP A 308 12.38 -23.22 7.80
CA ASP A 308 11.95 -21.98 7.15
C ASP A 308 12.73 -21.78 5.84
N ALA A 309 12.03 -21.42 4.77
CA ALA A 309 12.60 -21.16 3.45
C ALA A 309 13.19 -19.75 3.31
N PHE A 310 12.82 -18.80 4.18
CA PHE A 310 13.39 -17.45 4.24
C PHE A 310 13.18 -16.80 5.61
N GLU A 311 13.99 -15.77 5.87
CA GLU A 311 13.82 -14.87 7.02
C GLU A 311 12.54 -14.03 6.88
N ARG A 312 11.70 -13.99 7.92
CA ARG A 312 10.39 -13.32 7.85
C ARG A 312 10.49 -11.82 7.58
N ARG A 313 9.46 -11.30 6.92
CA ARG A 313 9.26 -9.85 6.73
C ARG A 313 8.73 -9.18 8.01
N LEU A 314 8.13 -9.97 8.90
CA LEU A 314 7.59 -9.53 10.18
C LEU A 314 8.50 -9.89 11.37
N PRO A 315 8.54 -9.04 12.43
CA PRO A 315 9.26 -9.35 13.66
C PRO A 315 8.58 -10.52 14.39
N GLU A 316 9.24 -11.10 15.40
CA GLU A 316 8.63 -12.16 16.24
C GLU A 316 7.33 -11.68 16.93
N MET A 317 6.46 -12.63 17.27
CA MET A 317 5.19 -12.32 17.93
C MET A 317 5.39 -11.58 19.27
N GLY A 318 4.77 -10.40 19.40
CA GLY A 318 4.91 -9.53 20.57
C GLY A 318 6.05 -8.51 20.49
N GLN A 319 6.84 -8.47 19.42
CA GLN A 319 7.83 -7.43 19.12
C GLN A 319 7.22 -6.26 18.30
N PRO A 320 7.67 -5.01 18.50
CA PRO A 320 7.30 -3.88 17.63
C PRO A 320 7.83 -4.07 16.20
N ARG A 321 7.07 -3.65 15.18
CA ARG A 321 7.56 -3.57 13.79
C ARG A 321 8.70 -2.54 13.71
N GLY A 322 9.91 -3.00 13.39
CA GLY A 322 11.12 -2.16 13.27
C GLY A 322 12.39 -2.81 13.84
N ASN A 323 12.26 -3.88 14.62
CA ASN A 323 13.40 -4.61 15.20
C ASN A 323 13.74 -5.83 14.32
N VAL A 324 14.49 -5.62 13.24
CA VAL A 324 15.14 -6.71 12.48
C VAL A 324 16.56 -6.85 13.02
N GLY A 325 16.67 -7.40 14.24
CA GLY A 325 17.92 -8.01 14.70
C GLY A 325 18.04 -9.43 14.15
N GLU A 326 19.24 -10.02 14.26
CA GLU A 326 19.58 -11.36 13.76
C GLU A 326 18.47 -12.40 14.01
N THR A 327 18.04 -13.04 12.93
CA THR A 327 17.13 -14.20 13.00
C THR A 327 17.87 -15.40 13.58
N MET A 328 17.50 -15.80 14.81
CA MET A 328 18.04 -16.98 15.49
C MET A 328 16.93 -17.95 15.96
N SER A 329 17.33 -19.17 16.30
CA SER A 329 16.57 -20.43 16.20
C SER A 329 15.43 -20.68 17.22
N MET A 330 14.67 -21.74 16.88
CA MET A 330 13.43 -22.35 17.42
C MET A 330 13.19 -22.35 18.95
N GLY A 331 14.20 -22.15 19.81
CA GLY A 331 14.06 -22.25 21.28
C GLY A 331 13.81 -20.93 22.03
N ASN A 332 14.23 -19.79 21.47
CA ASN A 332 14.37 -18.56 22.25
C ASN A 332 13.12 -17.68 22.31
N THR A 333 12.14 -17.82 21.40
CA THR A 333 10.98 -16.92 21.33
C THR A 333 10.01 -17.10 22.50
N ILE A 334 9.68 -18.35 22.87
CA ILE A 334 8.78 -18.65 24.01
C ILE A 334 9.44 -18.26 25.35
N GLU A 335 10.72 -18.58 25.53
CA GLU A 335 11.46 -18.30 26.77
C GLU A 335 11.69 -16.79 26.97
N ARG A 336 12.03 -16.07 25.91
CA ARG A 336 12.16 -14.60 25.92
C ARG A 336 10.81 -13.91 26.15
N TRP A 337 9.71 -14.46 25.63
CA TRP A 337 8.36 -13.95 25.94
C TRP A 337 7.93 -14.22 27.39
N ARG A 338 8.23 -15.41 27.95
CA ARG A 338 8.06 -15.67 29.39
C ARG A 338 8.83 -14.65 30.23
N ASN A 339 10.04 -14.28 29.82
CA ASN A 339 10.85 -13.26 30.49
C ASN A 339 10.26 -11.83 30.34
N ILE A 340 9.79 -11.46 29.15
CA ILE A 340 9.11 -10.16 28.92
C ILE A 340 7.82 -10.05 29.75
N LEU A 341 7.05 -11.13 29.88
CA LEU A 341 5.86 -11.12 30.72
C LEU A 341 6.17 -11.14 32.22
N ALA A 342 7.24 -11.81 32.64
CA ALA A 342 7.72 -11.75 34.02
C ALA A 342 8.13 -10.31 34.39
N GLN A 343 8.80 -9.59 33.47
CA GLN A 343 9.13 -8.17 33.62
C GLN A 343 7.89 -7.27 33.63
N ARG A 344 6.84 -7.59 32.84
CA ARG A 344 5.58 -6.82 32.79
C ARG A 344 4.63 -7.08 33.95
N LYS A 345 4.80 -8.16 34.72
CA LYS A 345 4.07 -8.37 35.99
C LYS A 345 4.47 -7.38 37.10
N LEU A 346 5.61 -6.69 36.96
CA LEU A 346 6.07 -5.66 37.90
C LEU A 346 5.42 -4.28 37.69
N THR A 347 4.65 -4.08 36.62
CA THR A 347 4.02 -2.78 36.30
C THR A 347 2.56 -2.95 35.88
N GLY A 348 1.61 -2.83 36.82
CA GLY A 348 0.16 -2.78 36.51
C GLY A 348 -0.15 -1.65 35.51
N THR A 349 -1.07 -1.76 34.54
CA THR A 349 -2.51 -2.05 34.70
C THR A 349 -3.13 -2.40 33.32
N LEU A 350 -3.63 -3.63 33.13
CA LEU A 350 -4.13 -4.17 31.85
C LEU A 350 -5.62 -3.86 31.51
N LYS A 351 -6.28 -2.96 32.25
CA LYS A 351 -7.75 -2.74 32.12
C LYS A 351 -8.20 -1.78 31.01
N LYS A 352 -7.31 -1.06 30.32
CA LYS A 352 -7.70 -0.08 29.27
C LYS A 352 -7.78 -0.65 27.84
N ALA A 353 -7.30 -1.86 27.59
CA ALA A 353 -7.19 -2.41 26.23
C ALA A 353 -8.46 -3.16 25.72
N PHE A 354 -9.53 -3.28 26.53
CA PHE A 354 -10.62 -4.23 26.28
C PHE A 354 -12.04 -3.65 26.30
N ALA A 355 -12.23 -2.34 26.10
CA ALA A 355 -13.58 -1.78 25.93
C ALA A 355 -14.15 -2.11 24.54
N PRO A 356 -15.41 -2.57 24.41
CA PRO A 356 -16.05 -2.84 23.12
C PRO A 356 -16.27 -1.57 22.28
N TYR A 357 -16.10 -1.67 20.96
CA TYR A 357 -16.37 -0.57 20.00
C TYR A 357 -17.87 -0.27 19.96
N LYS A 358 -18.29 0.71 20.78
CA LYS A 358 -19.47 1.53 20.51
C LYS A 358 -19.08 2.58 19.47
N LYS A 359 -20.04 3.03 18.65
CA LYS A 359 -19.96 4.32 17.95
C LYS A 359 -19.46 5.33 18.98
N ALA A 360 -18.27 5.91 18.79
CA ALA A 360 -17.65 6.72 19.83
C ALA A 360 -18.60 7.87 20.20
N GLU A 361 -19.21 7.75 21.37
CA GLU A 361 -19.95 8.85 21.98
C GLU A 361 -18.90 9.77 22.57
N TYR A 362 -18.75 10.93 21.96
CA TYR A 362 -17.85 11.95 22.46
C TYR A 362 -18.58 12.74 23.54
N PRO A 363 -17.99 12.88 24.73
CA PRO A 363 -18.60 13.67 25.79
C PRO A 363 -18.75 15.13 25.34
N ASP A 364 -19.78 15.80 25.87
CA ASP A 364 -19.96 17.24 25.67
C ASP A 364 -18.98 17.99 26.57
N GLU A 365 -17.75 18.15 26.07
CA GLU A 365 -16.66 18.85 26.75
C GLU A 365 -16.42 20.22 26.14
N LYS A 366 -15.78 21.10 26.91
CA LYS A 366 -15.19 22.33 26.36
C LYS A 366 -13.82 22.01 25.76
N PRO A 367 -13.40 22.72 24.69
CA PRO A 367 -12.07 22.54 24.14
C PRO A 367 -11.01 23.07 25.12
N ALA A 368 -9.90 22.35 25.24
CA ALA A 368 -8.78 22.67 26.12
C ALA A 368 -8.03 23.94 25.68
N VAL A 369 -8.21 24.33 24.41
CA VAL A 369 -7.76 25.59 23.82
C VAL A 369 -8.99 26.26 23.21
N ASP A 370 -9.15 27.55 23.43
CA ASP A 370 -10.25 28.32 22.85
C ASP A 370 -10.08 28.46 21.33
N VAL A 371 -10.56 27.47 20.60
CA VAL A 371 -10.48 27.42 19.13
C VAL A 371 -11.81 27.78 18.50
N ASP A 372 -11.73 28.39 17.32
CA ASP A 372 -12.92 28.73 16.55
C ASP A 372 -13.50 27.50 15.82
N LEU A 373 -14.70 27.10 16.22
CA LEU A 373 -15.47 25.98 15.66
C LEU A 373 -16.69 26.43 14.85
N ARG A 374 -16.77 27.71 14.44
CA ARG A 374 -17.97 28.25 13.78
C ARG A 374 -18.33 27.49 12.50
N TYR A 375 -17.33 27.01 11.77
CA TYR A 375 -17.48 26.24 10.53
C TYR A 375 -17.47 24.71 10.71
N CYS A 376 -17.32 24.23 11.95
CA CYS A 376 -17.51 22.82 12.28
C CYS A 376 -19.01 22.53 12.48
N ALA A 377 -19.54 21.55 11.74
CA ALA A 377 -20.95 21.18 11.85
C ALA A 377 -21.28 20.73 13.29
N LYS A 378 -22.42 21.17 13.84
CA LYS A 378 -22.77 20.94 15.26
C LYS A 378 -22.64 19.47 15.68
N LYS A 379 -23.04 18.54 14.81
CA LYS A 379 -22.94 17.08 15.04
C LYS A 379 -21.50 16.56 15.15
N ASP A 380 -20.53 17.25 14.54
CA ASP A 380 -19.14 16.82 14.47
C ASP A 380 -18.26 17.57 15.50
N ARG A 381 -18.78 18.63 16.13
CA ARG A 381 -18.08 19.41 17.16
C ARG A 381 -17.59 18.55 18.33
N PRO A 382 -18.39 17.64 18.90
CA PRO A 382 -17.91 16.80 20.01
C PRO A 382 -16.65 16.00 19.65
N ARG A 383 -16.59 15.44 18.43
CA ARG A 383 -15.42 14.72 17.94
C ARG A 383 -14.22 15.64 17.74
N MET A 384 -14.43 16.83 17.14
CA MET A 384 -13.34 17.79 16.95
C MET A 384 -12.77 18.26 18.30
N ILE A 385 -13.64 18.56 19.27
CA ILE A 385 -13.26 18.93 20.64
C ILE A 385 -12.46 17.80 21.30
N ALA A 386 -12.91 16.55 21.17
CA ALA A 386 -12.18 15.42 21.70
C ALA A 386 -10.77 15.27 21.09
N LEU A 387 -10.60 15.54 19.79
CA LEU A 387 -9.28 15.55 19.14
C LEU A 387 -8.39 16.69 19.66
N ILE A 388 -8.94 17.90 19.82
CA ILE A 388 -8.25 19.06 20.41
C ILE A 388 -7.79 18.75 21.83
N ASN A 389 -8.70 18.26 22.68
CA ASN A 389 -8.41 17.92 24.07
C ASN A 389 -7.37 16.80 24.17
N ARG A 390 -7.45 15.82 23.26
CA ARG A 390 -6.47 14.74 23.19
C ARG A 390 -5.10 15.26 22.81
N LEU A 391 -4.97 16.07 21.76
CA LEU A 391 -3.69 16.64 21.33
C LEU A 391 -3.11 17.62 22.38
N ALA A 392 -3.95 18.39 23.06
CA ALA A 392 -3.54 19.35 24.09
C ALA A 392 -2.87 18.71 25.31
N ARG A 393 -2.93 17.38 25.47
CA ARG A 393 -2.17 16.66 26.50
C ARG A 393 -0.66 16.62 26.21
N SER A 394 -0.27 16.69 24.93
CA SER A 394 1.11 16.87 24.50
C SER A 394 1.51 18.34 24.69
N LYS A 395 2.72 18.60 25.20
CA LYS A 395 3.25 19.96 25.38
C LYS A 395 3.42 20.65 24.03
N VAL A 396 4.03 19.97 23.05
CA VAL A 396 4.18 20.53 21.69
C VAL A 396 2.84 20.57 20.95
N GLY A 397 1.95 19.61 21.20
CA GLY A 397 0.58 19.61 20.68
C GLY A 397 -0.21 20.83 21.16
N LEU A 398 -0.19 21.10 22.46
CA LEU A 398 -0.79 22.29 23.07
C LEU A 398 -0.21 23.59 22.50
N GLU A 399 1.12 23.66 22.37
CA GLU A 399 1.78 24.83 21.76
C GLU A 399 1.27 25.08 20.34
N THR A 400 1.22 24.05 19.48
CA THR A 400 0.73 24.22 18.10
C THR A 400 -0.74 24.61 18.04
N LEU A 401 -1.59 24.06 18.91
CA LEU A 401 -3.00 24.44 19.02
C LEU A 401 -3.16 25.90 19.44
N GLN A 402 -2.41 26.34 20.45
CA GLN A 402 -2.48 27.72 20.94
C GLN A 402 -2.02 28.70 19.87
N ILE A 403 -0.91 28.41 19.17
CA ILE A 403 -0.44 29.26 18.08
C ILE A 403 -1.49 29.35 16.97
N ALA A 404 -2.13 28.24 16.57
CA ALA A 404 -3.19 28.26 15.58
C ALA A 404 -4.39 29.12 16.04
N ALA A 405 -4.81 28.96 17.30
CA ALA A 405 -5.90 29.73 17.89
C ALA A 405 -5.58 31.24 17.96
N ASP A 406 -4.41 31.60 18.47
CA ASP A 406 -3.95 33.00 18.61
C ASP A 406 -3.86 33.71 17.26
N ASN A 407 -3.58 32.96 16.19
CA ASN A 407 -3.54 33.49 14.83
C ASN A 407 -4.91 33.50 14.13
N GLY A 408 -5.97 33.06 14.81
CA GLY A 408 -7.36 33.10 14.35
C GLY A 408 -7.72 31.97 13.39
N PHE A 409 -7.04 30.82 13.46
CA PHE A 409 -7.42 29.65 12.67
C PHE A 409 -8.67 28.97 13.23
N HIS A 410 -9.59 28.61 12.33
CA HIS A 410 -10.79 27.85 12.65
C HIS A 410 -10.67 26.39 12.25
N PHE A 411 -11.37 25.50 12.96
CA PHE A 411 -11.23 24.05 12.81
C PHE A 411 -12.51 23.43 12.26
N ASN A 412 -12.39 22.54 11.27
CA ASN A 412 -13.52 21.75 10.78
C ASN A 412 -13.12 20.40 10.16
N PHE A 413 -14.11 19.58 9.84
CA PHE A 413 -13.91 18.41 8.99
C PHE A 413 -14.16 18.74 7.52
N ILE A 414 -13.37 18.12 6.64
CA ILE A 414 -13.51 18.24 5.18
C ILE A 414 -14.86 17.63 4.74
N LYS A 415 -15.55 18.33 3.83
CA LYS A 415 -16.77 17.83 3.16
C LYS A 415 -16.41 17.27 1.79
N GLY A 416 -17.07 16.18 1.38
CA GLY A 416 -16.89 15.56 0.06
C GLY A 416 -15.75 14.55 -0.01
N GLU A 417 -15.42 14.10 -1.22
CA GLU A 417 -14.32 13.18 -1.46
C GLU A 417 -13.00 13.93 -1.54
N ASN A 418 -12.22 13.88 -0.45
CA ASN A 418 -10.85 14.36 -0.43
C ASN A 418 -9.92 13.20 0.00
N ARG A 419 -8.76 13.12 -0.66
CA ARG A 419 -7.73 12.10 -0.40
C ARG A 419 -6.71 12.54 0.66
N ALA A 420 -6.65 13.83 1.01
CA ALA A 420 -5.76 14.36 2.05
C ALA A 420 -6.21 13.91 3.45
N PHE A 421 -5.25 13.74 4.38
CA PHE A 421 -5.55 13.46 5.79
C PHE A 421 -6.05 14.72 6.52
N GLY A 422 -5.46 15.86 6.17
CA GLY A 422 -5.81 17.20 6.63
C GLY A 422 -5.14 18.22 5.72
N PHE A 423 -5.43 19.50 5.95
CA PHE A 423 -4.67 20.61 5.39
C PHE A 423 -4.86 21.87 6.26
N ALA A 424 -3.82 22.71 6.27
CA ALA A 424 -3.89 24.09 6.71
C ALA A 424 -4.04 25.03 5.49
N ASP A 425 -4.95 25.98 5.59
CA ASP A 425 -5.22 27.00 4.58
C ASP A 425 -5.01 28.38 5.22
N PRO A 426 -3.90 29.09 4.88
CA PRO A 426 -3.58 30.37 5.48
C PRO A 426 -4.49 31.50 5.00
N GLU A 427 -4.99 31.44 3.77
CA GLU A 427 -5.85 32.47 3.18
C GLU A 427 -7.19 32.55 3.94
N HIS A 428 -7.79 31.40 4.21
CA HIS A 428 -9.05 31.30 4.94
C HIS A 428 -8.87 31.07 6.45
N LYS A 429 -7.62 31.05 6.93
CA LYS A 429 -7.23 30.69 8.31
C LYS A 429 -7.96 29.46 8.81
N ARG A 430 -7.73 28.33 8.15
CA ARG A 430 -8.50 27.10 8.36
C ARG A 430 -7.59 25.89 8.60
N ILE A 431 -7.91 25.10 9.62
CA ILE A 431 -7.38 23.75 9.83
C ILE A 431 -8.50 22.75 9.55
N ALA A 432 -8.35 21.95 8.50
CA ALA A 432 -9.35 20.98 8.08
C ALA A 432 -8.82 19.55 8.20
N LEU A 433 -9.60 18.66 8.83
CA LEU A 433 -9.26 17.24 8.98
C LEU A 433 -10.20 16.35 8.17
N ASN A 434 -9.72 15.21 7.68
CA ASN A 434 -10.55 14.28 6.95
C ASN A 434 -11.28 13.31 7.90
N PRO A 435 -12.62 13.36 7.97
CA PRO A 435 -13.39 12.62 8.97
C PRO A 435 -13.36 11.10 8.75
N LYS A 436 -12.90 10.60 7.59
CA LYS A 436 -12.83 9.17 7.28
C LYS A 436 -11.71 8.44 8.04
N PHE A 437 -10.75 9.17 8.61
CA PHE A 437 -9.63 8.57 9.34
C PHE A 437 -9.92 8.43 10.82
N THR A 438 -9.18 7.52 11.47
CA THR A 438 -9.29 7.26 12.91
C THR A 438 -8.81 8.45 13.72
N ASP A 439 -9.34 8.61 14.94
CA ASP A 439 -8.91 9.70 15.82
C ASP A 439 -7.42 9.63 16.15
N ALA A 440 -6.88 8.42 16.27
CA ALA A 440 -5.44 8.22 16.48
C ALA A 440 -4.60 8.79 15.34
N LYS A 441 -4.98 8.53 14.07
CA LYS A 441 -4.32 9.12 12.90
C LYS A 441 -4.47 10.64 12.90
N LEU A 442 -5.66 11.13 13.23
CA LEU A 442 -5.97 12.56 13.18
C LEU A 442 -5.28 13.38 14.27
N VAL A 443 -4.83 12.82 15.39
CA VAL A 443 -4.04 13.55 16.40
C VAL A 443 -2.71 14.03 15.82
N GLY A 444 -1.94 13.13 15.19
CA GLY A 444 -0.67 13.49 14.55
C GLY A 444 -0.88 14.44 13.36
N THR A 445 -1.92 14.21 12.55
CA THR A 445 -2.30 15.11 11.47
C THR A 445 -2.70 16.49 11.99
N MET A 446 -3.49 16.60 13.05
CA MET A 446 -3.86 17.89 13.63
C MET A 446 -2.64 18.66 14.10
N CYS A 447 -1.70 18.02 14.78
CA CYS A 447 -0.45 18.67 15.19
C CYS A 447 0.33 19.20 13.99
N HIS A 448 0.43 18.39 12.93
CA HIS A 448 1.07 18.76 11.67
C HIS A 448 0.42 19.99 11.03
N GLU A 449 -0.91 19.99 10.84
CA GLU A 449 -1.61 21.13 10.23
C GLU A 449 -1.57 22.39 11.13
N CYS A 450 -1.70 22.24 12.45
CA CYS A 450 -1.55 23.36 13.39
C CYS A 450 -0.14 23.94 13.35
N ARG A 451 0.87 23.13 13.09
CA ARG A 451 2.25 23.61 12.94
C ARG A 451 2.39 24.50 11.71
N HIS A 452 1.75 24.14 10.59
CA HIS A 452 1.69 24.98 9.39
C HIS A 452 1.05 26.34 9.65
N ALA A 453 -0.03 26.42 10.44
CA ALA A 453 -0.62 27.71 10.81
C ALA A 453 0.39 28.68 11.42
N GLY A 454 1.25 28.20 12.33
CA GLY A 454 2.32 29.03 12.88
C GLY A 454 3.38 29.43 11.86
N GLN A 455 3.78 28.51 10.98
CA GLN A 455 4.79 28.77 9.95
C GLN A 455 4.30 29.83 8.95
N PHE A 456 3.06 29.74 8.46
CA PHE A 456 2.50 30.72 7.52
C PHE A 456 2.45 32.12 8.08
N MET A 457 2.16 32.27 9.38
CA MET A 457 2.07 33.57 10.04
C MET A 457 3.44 34.21 10.30
N ARG A 458 4.51 33.41 10.32
CA ARG A 458 5.88 33.89 10.46
C ARG A 458 6.62 34.06 9.14
N ALA A 459 6.15 33.40 8.08
CA ALA A 459 6.76 33.47 6.77
C ALA A 459 6.85 34.93 6.30
N SER A 460 8.06 35.42 6.05
CA SER A 460 8.26 36.83 5.71
C SER A 460 7.81 37.17 4.28
N ASN A 461 7.66 36.15 3.43
CA ASN A 461 7.19 36.28 2.06
C ASN A 461 6.65 34.92 1.60
N LEU A 462 5.43 34.87 1.05
CA LEU A 462 4.80 33.69 0.45
C LEU A 462 4.45 33.94 -1.03
N GLU A 463 5.20 34.83 -1.70
CA GLU A 463 5.09 35.11 -3.14
C GLU A 463 5.80 33.99 -3.92
N GLU A 464 5.26 32.77 -3.85
CA GLU A 464 5.87 31.56 -4.42
C GLU A 464 6.18 31.68 -5.93
N ASN A 465 5.43 32.52 -6.66
CA ASN A 465 5.68 32.83 -8.07
C ASN A 465 6.99 33.58 -8.32
N ARG A 466 7.54 34.25 -7.30
CA ARG A 466 8.80 34.99 -7.41
C ARG A 466 10.03 34.19 -7.01
N TRP A 467 9.84 33.13 -6.24
CA TRP A 467 10.93 32.32 -5.71
C TRP A 467 11.75 31.67 -6.83
N ASP A 468 13.08 31.70 -6.66
CA ASP A 468 13.95 30.83 -7.44
C ASP A 468 13.69 29.35 -7.10
N VAL A 469 14.12 28.44 -7.98
CA VAL A 469 13.84 26.99 -7.84
C VAL A 469 14.41 26.45 -6.53
N LYS A 470 15.59 26.94 -6.13
CA LYS A 470 16.29 26.52 -4.92
C LYS A 470 15.54 26.94 -3.65
N THR A 471 15.01 28.16 -3.62
CA THR A 471 14.18 28.72 -2.56
C THR A 471 12.92 27.91 -2.40
N ASN A 472 12.21 27.61 -3.50
CA ASN A 472 11.01 26.78 -3.44
C ASN A 472 11.32 25.38 -2.85
N LEU A 473 12.38 24.72 -3.34
CA LEU A 473 12.81 23.42 -2.81
C LEU A 473 13.15 23.47 -1.32
N ILE A 474 13.98 24.44 -0.90
CA ILE A 474 14.43 24.55 0.47
C ILE A 474 13.26 24.88 1.39
N TYR A 475 12.47 25.91 1.05
CA TYR A 475 11.41 26.44 1.90
C TYR A 475 10.28 25.42 2.09
N MET A 476 9.74 24.85 1.01
CA MET A 476 8.58 23.94 1.08
C MET A 476 8.93 22.62 1.76
N ARG A 477 10.12 22.06 1.47
CA ARG A 477 10.57 20.81 2.09
C ARG A 477 10.88 21.00 3.57
N ALA A 478 11.52 22.11 3.91
CA ALA A 478 11.87 22.40 5.29
C ALA A 478 10.59 22.65 6.13
N MET A 479 9.60 23.36 5.57
CA MET A 479 8.30 23.58 6.21
C MET A 479 7.61 22.25 6.57
N GLU A 480 7.58 21.31 5.63
CA GLU A 480 7.03 19.96 5.84
C GLU A 480 7.85 19.13 6.84
N ALA A 481 9.19 19.19 6.73
CA ALA A 481 10.10 18.47 7.62
C ALA A 481 9.94 18.90 9.09
N ASP A 482 9.79 20.20 9.33
CA ASP A 482 9.46 20.76 10.65
C ASP A 482 8.10 20.28 11.16
N ALA A 483 7.06 20.34 10.33
CA ALA A 483 5.72 19.92 10.70
C ALA A 483 5.66 18.43 11.06
N GLN A 484 6.37 17.57 10.32
CA GLN A 484 6.47 16.14 10.63
C GLN A 484 7.33 15.86 11.87
N ALA A 485 8.39 16.63 12.12
CA ALA A 485 9.19 16.51 13.35
C ALA A 485 8.37 16.86 14.60
N TYR A 486 7.55 17.91 14.51
CA TYR A 486 6.62 18.29 15.57
C TYR A 486 5.54 17.23 15.81
N ALA A 487 4.92 16.74 14.74
CA ALA A 487 3.90 15.70 14.85
C ALA A 487 4.46 14.39 15.45
N ALA A 488 5.68 13.99 15.07
CA ALA A 488 6.36 12.84 15.66
C ALA A 488 6.63 13.05 17.16
N THR A 489 7.09 14.24 17.55
CA THR A 489 7.31 14.62 18.96
C THR A 489 6.01 14.62 19.75
N ALA A 490 4.93 15.18 19.21
CA ALA A 490 3.62 15.19 19.87
C ALA A 490 3.13 13.76 20.10
N CYS A 491 3.25 12.90 19.09
CA CYS A 491 2.86 11.51 19.20
C CYS A 491 3.71 10.75 20.24
N GLU A 492 4.99 11.07 20.38
CA GLU A 492 5.87 10.52 21.40
C GLU A 492 5.53 11.01 22.82
N GLU A 493 5.17 12.29 22.98
CA GLU A 493 4.67 12.80 24.26
C GLU A 493 3.36 12.13 24.66
N MET A 494 2.45 11.95 23.70
CA MET A 494 1.21 11.20 23.92
C MET A 494 1.50 9.75 24.34
N PHE A 495 2.46 9.10 23.68
CA PHE A 495 2.92 7.76 24.04
C PHE A 495 3.44 7.71 25.48
N ARG A 496 4.27 8.66 25.91
CA ARG A 496 4.78 8.77 27.30
C ARG A 496 3.68 9.04 28.32
N LEU A 497 2.58 9.65 27.89
CA LEU A 497 1.37 9.87 28.69
C LEU A 497 0.39 8.68 28.65
N GLY A 498 0.80 7.54 28.10
CA GLY A 498 0.02 6.30 28.03
C GLY A 498 -1.02 6.27 26.90
N ASP A 499 -0.92 7.16 25.91
CA ASP A 499 -1.75 7.15 24.69
C ASP A 499 -0.88 6.80 23.47
N GLU A 500 -0.73 5.51 23.22
CA GLU A 500 0.23 4.99 22.23
C GLU A 500 -0.28 5.08 20.78
N ALA A 501 -1.60 5.13 20.59
CA ALA A 501 -2.23 4.97 19.28
C ALA A 501 -1.80 6.05 18.25
N PRO A 502 -1.65 7.34 18.60
CA PRO A 502 -1.18 8.35 17.65
C PRO A 502 0.23 8.06 17.11
N LYS A 503 1.15 7.61 17.97
CA LYS A 503 2.52 7.23 17.55
C LYS A 503 2.50 6.03 16.61
N GLN A 504 1.70 5.01 16.93
CA GLN A 504 1.58 3.82 16.09
C GLN A 504 1.04 4.15 14.70
N GLU A 505 -0.03 4.96 14.62
CA GLU A 505 -0.57 5.44 13.34
C GLU A 505 0.45 6.31 12.59
N PHE A 506 1.10 7.26 13.25
CA PHE A 506 2.10 8.11 12.62
C PHE A 506 3.24 7.28 11.99
N TYR A 507 3.77 6.30 12.74
CA TYR A 507 4.91 5.49 12.31
C TYR A 507 4.57 4.58 11.12
N LYS A 508 3.31 4.15 11.02
CA LYS A 508 2.81 3.37 9.88
C LYS A 508 2.86 4.16 8.57
N TYR A 509 2.49 5.44 8.60
CA TYR A 509 2.40 6.28 7.39
C TYR A 509 3.70 6.98 7.03
N TYR A 510 4.59 7.22 7.99
CA TYR A 510 5.86 7.91 7.76
C TYR A 510 7.08 7.09 8.23
N PRO A 511 7.36 5.91 7.65
CA PRO A 511 8.44 5.03 8.13
C PRO A 511 9.84 5.68 8.18
N PRO A 512 10.27 6.52 7.20
CA PRO A 512 11.57 7.17 7.28
C PRO A 512 11.67 8.17 8.44
N ILE A 513 10.60 8.93 8.71
CA ILE A 513 10.53 9.81 9.89
C ILE A 513 10.56 8.98 11.17
N ALA A 514 9.79 7.90 11.24
CA ALA A 514 9.77 7.01 12.41
C ALA A 514 11.17 6.45 12.74
N LYS A 515 11.89 6.01 11.71
CA LYS A 515 13.27 5.54 11.82
C LYS A 515 14.18 6.67 12.31
N GLY A 516 14.14 7.83 11.67
CA GLY A 516 14.97 8.98 12.03
C GLY A 516 14.71 9.49 13.44
N PHE A 517 13.44 9.62 13.82
CA PHE A 517 13.01 10.00 15.17
C PHE A 517 13.48 9.00 16.23
N THR A 518 13.37 7.69 15.96
CA THR A 518 13.83 6.66 16.90
C THR A 518 15.35 6.71 17.07
N GLN A 519 16.10 6.90 15.97
CA GLN A 519 17.55 7.08 16.03
C GLN A 519 17.93 8.36 16.78
N ALA A 520 17.20 9.46 16.55
CA ALA A 520 17.37 10.71 17.27
C ALA A 520 17.09 10.54 18.76
N LEU A 521 16.02 9.83 19.15
CA LEU A 521 15.72 9.49 20.54
C LEU A 521 16.89 8.74 21.20
N ILE A 522 17.43 7.71 20.54
CA ILE A 522 18.55 6.93 21.08
C ILE A 522 19.78 7.81 21.23
N LYS A 523 20.11 8.60 20.21
CA LYS A 523 21.27 9.50 20.20
C LYS A 523 21.18 10.60 21.27
N ASN A 524 19.97 11.03 21.62
CA ASN A 524 19.72 12.11 22.57
C ASN A 524 19.22 11.58 23.93
N ASP A 525 19.58 10.35 24.33
CA ASP A 525 19.24 9.75 25.63
C ASP A 525 17.75 9.83 26.00
N ALA A 526 16.90 9.60 25.00
CA ALA A 526 15.44 9.73 25.06
C ALA A 526 14.91 11.12 25.47
N GLN A 527 15.73 12.17 25.40
CA GLN A 527 15.31 13.54 25.66
C GLN A 527 14.56 14.13 24.46
N LEU A 528 13.40 14.74 24.72
CA LEU A 528 12.60 15.46 23.72
C LEU A 528 13.04 16.91 23.66
N GLY A 529 14.25 17.13 23.16
CA GLY A 529 14.86 18.45 23.05
C GLY A 529 15.07 18.89 21.61
N ASP A 530 15.60 20.10 21.47
CA ASP A 530 15.86 20.76 20.18
C ASP A 530 16.73 19.93 19.21
N GLN A 531 17.76 19.25 19.73
CA GLN A 531 18.62 18.40 18.89
C GLN A 531 17.87 17.19 18.33
N LEU A 532 16.92 16.62 19.09
CA LEU A 532 16.06 15.54 18.59
C LEU A 532 15.15 16.04 17.46
N LEU A 533 14.58 17.24 17.59
CA LEU A 533 13.80 17.86 16.54
C LEU A 533 14.66 18.12 15.29
N THR A 534 15.89 18.61 15.48
CA THR A 534 16.88 18.82 14.41
C THR A 534 17.21 17.52 13.67
N ASP A 535 17.48 16.43 14.41
CA ASP A 535 17.81 15.13 13.83
C ASP A 535 16.59 14.50 13.12
N THR A 536 15.40 14.64 13.70
CA THR A 536 14.14 14.17 13.08
C THR A 536 13.84 14.93 11.80
N PHE A 537 13.97 16.26 11.81
CA PHE A 537 13.78 17.11 10.63
C PHE A 537 14.61 16.60 9.45
N LYS A 538 15.90 16.29 9.67
CA LYS A 538 16.80 15.81 8.61
C LYS A 538 16.37 14.48 8.00
N SER A 539 15.66 13.63 8.76
CA SER A 539 15.16 12.34 8.26
C SER A 539 14.03 12.46 7.24
N TRP A 540 13.37 13.61 7.16
CA TRP A 540 12.36 13.88 6.14
C TRP A 540 12.93 13.72 4.72
N TYR A 541 14.18 14.11 4.54
CA TYR A 541 14.87 14.06 3.25
C TYR A 541 15.23 12.64 2.78
N ASP A 542 15.02 11.63 3.63
CA ASP A 542 15.13 10.22 3.27
C ASP A 542 13.83 9.68 2.64
N GLN A 543 12.74 10.46 2.66
CA GLN A 543 11.45 10.14 2.02
C GLN A 543 11.49 10.42 0.51
N GLN A 544 12.19 9.60 -0.27
CA GLN A 544 12.39 9.83 -1.73
C GLN A 544 11.08 9.95 -2.52
N GLY A 545 10.09 9.12 -2.18
CA GLY A 545 8.75 9.20 -2.77
C GLY A 545 8.09 10.56 -2.50
N THR A 546 8.12 11.03 -1.25
CA THR A 546 7.56 12.32 -0.84
C THR A 546 8.27 13.49 -1.51
N LYS A 547 9.61 13.49 -1.57
CA LYS A 547 10.36 14.53 -2.31
C LYS A 547 9.89 14.63 -3.78
N THR A 548 9.69 13.49 -4.43
CA THR A 548 9.20 13.44 -5.82
C THR A 548 7.76 13.95 -5.95
N VAL A 549 6.90 13.77 -4.94
CA VAL A 549 5.56 14.38 -4.92
C VAL A 549 5.64 15.90 -4.79
N TYR A 550 6.52 16.40 -3.93
CA TYR A 550 6.70 17.85 -3.74
C TYR A 550 7.27 18.51 -5.00
N GLU A 551 8.24 17.87 -5.65
CA GLU A 551 8.77 18.32 -6.95
C GLU A 551 7.66 18.41 -8.01
N ALA A 552 6.77 17.42 -8.07
CA ALA A 552 5.64 17.46 -9.00
C ALA A 552 4.69 18.63 -8.69
N ASN A 553 4.24 18.74 -7.44
CA ASN A 553 3.16 19.65 -7.06
C ASN A 553 3.60 21.11 -6.91
N TYR A 554 4.83 21.37 -6.45
CA TYR A 554 5.31 22.73 -6.14
C TYR A 554 6.28 23.30 -7.17
N LEU A 555 6.77 22.48 -8.10
CA LEU A 555 7.59 22.95 -9.23
C LEU A 555 6.92 22.65 -10.56
N LEU A 556 6.76 21.37 -10.91
CA LEU A 556 6.39 21.00 -12.28
C LEU A 556 4.97 21.41 -12.66
N GLU A 557 3.99 21.25 -11.78
CA GLU A 557 2.61 21.67 -12.02
C GLU A 557 2.48 23.21 -12.13
N PRO A 558 3.05 24.02 -11.21
CA PRO A 558 3.13 25.47 -11.37
C PRO A 558 3.83 25.91 -12.66
N MET A 559 4.97 25.30 -12.99
CA MET A 559 5.68 25.58 -14.25
C MET A 559 4.84 25.25 -15.49
N GLN A 560 4.08 24.16 -15.47
CA GLN A 560 3.14 23.85 -16.55
C GLN A 560 2.01 24.87 -16.65
N GLN A 561 1.52 25.36 -15.51
CA GLN A 561 0.48 26.38 -15.47
C GLN A 561 1.00 27.73 -15.95
N ASP A 562 2.22 28.11 -15.58
CA ASP A 562 2.91 29.33 -16.05
C ASP A 562 3.03 29.35 -17.59
N LEU A 563 3.52 28.26 -18.20
CA LEU A 563 3.59 28.17 -19.67
C LEU A 563 2.22 28.34 -20.33
N ARG A 564 1.15 27.78 -19.73
CA ARG A 564 -0.21 27.96 -20.25
C ARG A 564 -0.67 29.40 -20.13
N ASP A 565 -0.33 30.06 -19.04
CA ASP A 565 -0.73 31.45 -18.79
C ASP A 565 0.02 32.41 -19.71
N ILE A 566 1.31 32.18 -19.98
CA ILE A 566 2.08 32.87 -21.02
C ILE A 566 1.45 32.66 -22.39
N ALA A 567 1.15 31.41 -22.80
CA ALA A 567 0.55 31.13 -24.11
C ALA A 567 -0.84 31.76 -24.29
N ASN A 568 -1.56 32.02 -23.20
CA ASN A 568 -2.86 32.68 -23.24
C ASN A 568 -2.79 34.20 -23.03
N GLY A 569 -1.59 34.77 -22.93
CA GLY A 569 -1.38 36.21 -22.77
C GLY A 569 -1.94 36.76 -21.46
N LYS A 570 -1.96 35.96 -20.38
CA LYS A 570 -2.32 36.47 -19.05
C LYS A 570 -1.24 37.44 -18.55
N ASP A 571 -1.68 38.39 -17.71
CA ASP A 571 -0.82 39.46 -17.17
C ASP A 571 0.46 38.94 -16.49
N LYS A 572 1.52 39.75 -16.62
CA LYS A 572 2.87 39.43 -16.09
C LYS A 572 2.90 39.21 -14.58
N GLU A 573 1.94 39.75 -13.83
CA GLU A 573 1.88 39.60 -12.37
C GLU A 573 1.65 38.16 -11.91
N HIS A 574 1.04 37.32 -12.76
CA HIS A 574 0.76 35.91 -12.45
C HIS A 574 1.85 34.95 -12.95
N GLN A 575 2.86 35.47 -13.65
CA GLN A 575 3.94 34.66 -14.23
C GLN A 575 5.05 34.43 -13.21
N MET A 576 5.73 33.29 -13.32
CA MET A 576 6.89 33.00 -12.49
C MET A 576 8.08 33.87 -12.89
N SER A 577 8.71 34.57 -11.94
CA SER A 577 9.84 35.49 -12.19
C SER A 577 11.20 34.95 -11.74
N PHE A 578 11.25 34.06 -10.76
CA PHE A 578 12.50 33.49 -10.20
C PHE A 578 13.52 34.56 -9.73
N ASP A 579 13.07 35.75 -9.35
CA ASP A 579 13.89 36.90 -8.96
C ASP A 579 14.12 37.01 -7.45
N MET A 580 13.58 36.07 -6.67
CA MET A 580 13.65 36.07 -5.22
C MET A 580 14.38 34.85 -4.69
N SER A 581 15.42 35.10 -3.90
CA SER A 581 16.17 34.07 -3.19
C SER A 581 16.03 34.23 -1.68
N ILE A 582 15.71 33.15 -0.97
CA ILE A 582 15.66 33.10 0.49
C ILE A 582 16.76 32.14 0.96
N SER A 583 17.65 32.62 1.83
CA SER A 583 18.74 31.78 2.34
C SER A 583 18.22 30.63 3.20
N ALA A 584 18.99 29.55 3.28
CA ALA A 584 18.69 28.43 4.17
C ALA A 584 18.61 28.88 5.64
N GLN A 585 19.49 29.80 6.05
CA GLN A 585 19.48 30.41 7.38
C GLN A 585 18.14 31.13 7.67
N LYS A 586 17.68 31.97 6.73
CA LYS A 586 16.42 32.71 6.87
C LYS A 586 15.23 31.75 6.89
N THR A 587 15.21 30.77 5.98
CA THR A 587 14.19 29.72 5.94
C THR A 587 14.05 29.02 7.29
N ILE A 588 15.14 28.46 7.83
CA ILE A 588 15.14 27.80 9.14
C ILE A 588 14.68 28.74 10.25
N SER A 589 15.12 30.01 10.23
CA SER A 589 14.74 31.00 11.24
C SER A 589 13.24 31.25 11.33
N GLU A 590 12.52 31.16 10.21
CA GLU A 590 11.07 31.39 10.12
C GLU A 590 10.24 30.15 10.47
N ILE A 591 10.67 28.98 9.98
CA ILE A 591 9.86 27.75 10.09
C ILE A 591 10.13 26.96 11.38
N ALA A 592 11.39 26.86 11.83
CA ALA A 592 11.82 26.01 12.96
C ALA A 592 11.73 26.73 14.31
N TRP A 593 10.88 27.75 14.37
CA TRP A 593 10.69 28.58 15.56
C TRP A 593 9.76 27.93 16.57
N THR A 594 10.06 28.12 17.86
CA THR A 594 9.26 27.70 19.01
C THR A 594 9.11 28.90 19.95
N LYS A 595 8.20 28.84 20.94
CA LYS A 595 8.12 29.90 21.97
C LYS A 595 9.43 30.14 22.75
N HIS A 596 10.38 29.20 22.68
CA HIS A 596 11.70 29.27 23.31
C HIS A 596 12.82 29.65 22.33
N GLY A 597 12.49 30.06 21.11
CA GLY A 597 13.43 30.36 20.04
C GLY A 597 13.54 29.23 19.02
N ASN A 598 14.58 29.27 18.18
CA ASN A 598 14.76 28.30 17.11
C ASN A 598 15.34 26.98 17.64
N TYR A 599 14.69 25.84 17.32
CA TYR A 599 15.16 24.54 17.77
C TYR A 599 16.27 23.96 16.88
N PHE A 600 16.41 24.43 15.63
CA PHE A 600 17.35 23.83 14.70
C PHE A 600 18.79 24.17 15.11
N LYS A 601 19.56 23.16 15.53
CA LYS A 601 20.90 23.38 16.12
C LYS A 601 22.07 23.15 15.18
N ASP A 602 21.86 22.44 14.08
CA ASP A 602 22.88 22.25 13.05
C ASP A 602 23.01 23.50 12.18
N ASN A 603 24.07 23.60 11.39
CA ASN A 603 24.23 24.68 10.41
C ASN A 603 23.16 24.57 9.29
N PRO A 604 22.26 25.55 9.11
CA PRO A 604 21.24 25.53 8.05
C PRO A 604 21.79 25.37 6.63
N GLU A 605 23.06 25.72 6.41
CA GLU A 605 23.73 25.55 5.11
C GLU A 605 23.75 24.11 4.59
N ILE A 606 23.46 23.10 5.43
CA ILE A 606 23.25 21.72 4.94
C ILE A 606 22.14 21.63 3.89
N LEU A 607 21.16 22.54 3.91
CA LEU A 607 20.03 22.57 2.97
C LEU A 607 20.46 23.01 1.56
N ASN A 608 21.67 23.55 1.41
CA ASN A 608 22.20 24.00 0.12
C ASN A 608 22.84 22.89 -0.72
N GLY A 609 22.81 21.62 -0.28
CA GLY A 609 23.45 20.54 -1.04
C GLY A 609 23.01 19.12 -0.70
N GLY A 610 23.58 18.17 -1.46
CA GLY A 610 23.37 16.73 -1.28
C GLY A 610 21.90 16.32 -1.28
N LYS A 611 21.55 15.37 -0.39
CA LYS A 611 20.19 14.82 -0.28
C LYS A 611 19.11 15.84 0.14
N TYR A 612 19.54 17.01 0.65
CA TYR A 612 18.65 18.05 1.14
C TYR A 612 18.14 18.94 0.00
N LEU A 613 18.93 19.10 -1.06
CA LEU A 613 18.58 19.92 -2.23
C LEU A 613 18.22 19.09 -3.47
N ASP A 614 18.58 17.81 -3.52
CA ASP A 614 18.44 17.00 -4.73
C ASP A 614 17.01 16.96 -5.31
N VAL A 615 16.92 16.73 -6.61
CA VAL A 615 15.67 16.44 -7.33
C VAL A 615 15.82 15.17 -8.15
N CYS A 616 14.71 14.52 -8.51
CA CYS A 616 14.81 13.34 -9.36
C CYS A 616 15.27 13.69 -10.78
N ASP A 617 15.93 12.75 -11.46
CA ASP A 617 16.40 12.92 -12.83
C ASP A 617 15.27 13.37 -13.77
N TYR A 618 14.07 12.78 -13.63
CA TYR A 618 12.90 13.20 -14.38
C TYR A 618 12.52 14.67 -14.13
N THR A 619 12.49 15.11 -12.88
CA THR A 619 12.16 16.49 -12.49
C THR A 619 13.16 17.47 -13.08
N MET A 620 14.46 17.19 -12.95
CA MET A 620 15.51 18.04 -13.52
C MET A 620 15.36 18.18 -15.03
N GLN A 621 15.09 17.07 -15.74
CA GLN A 621 14.83 17.11 -17.19
C GLN A 621 13.59 17.96 -17.53
N GLN A 622 12.51 17.88 -16.75
CA GLN A 622 11.30 18.68 -17.02
C GLN A 622 11.52 20.16 -16.73
N MET A 623 12.27 20.52 -15.69
CA MET A 623 12.60 21.91 -15.40
C MET A 623 13.48 22.52 -16.51
N ARG A 624 14.47 21.78 -17.02
CA ARG A 624 15.28 22.22 -18.17
C ARG A 624 14.39 22.51 -19.38
N LYS A 625 13.49 21.58 -19.72
CA LYS A 625 12.52 21.77 -20.81
C LYS A 625 11.61 22.98 -20.58
N TYR A 626 11.18 23.23 -19.34
CA TYR A 626 10.38 24.40 -19.02
C TYR A 626 11.13 25.70 -19.33
N PHE A 627 12.39 25.84 -18.88
CA PHE A 627 13.18 27.04 -19.16
C PHE A 627 13.49 27.21 -20.65
N GLU A 628 13.76 26.12 -21.37
CA GLU A 628 13.91 26.14 -22.83
C GLU A 628 12.64 26.69 -23.51
N ILE A 629 11.47 26.13 -23.20
CA ILE A 629 10.19 26.54 -23.78
C ILE A 629 9.86 27.99 -23.40
N ARG A 630 10.07 28.37 -22.14
CA ARG A 630 9.79 29.73 -21.67
C ARG A 630 10.70 30.76 -22.35
N LYS A 631 11.97 30.43 -22.57
CA LYS A 631 12.91 31.27 -23.33
C LYS A 631 12.44 31.46 -24.76
N GLU A 632 11.99 30.40 -25.44
CA GLU A 632 11.40 30.53 -26.78
C GLU A 632 10.15 31.41 -26.80
N MET A 633 9.30 31.32 -25.77
CA MET A 633 8.02 32.03 -25.74
C MET A 633 8.13 33.49 -25.29
N THR A 634 9.12 33.82 -24.47
CA THR A 634 9.22 35.14 -23.80
C THR A 634 10.53 35.88 -24.04
N GLY A 635 11.55 35.20 -24.58
CA GLY A 635 12.93 35.71 -24.69
C GLY A 635 13.71 35.72 -23.37
N LYS A 636 13.10 35.39 -22.23
CA LYS A 636 13.77 35.37 -20.92
C LYS A 636 14.50 34.05 -20.68
N ASP A 637 15.80 34.13 -20.41
CA ASP A 637 16.65 32.99 -20.07
C ASP A 637 16.91 32.93 -18.56
N ASP A 638 16.07 32.15 -17.86
CA ASP A 638 16.18 31.96 -16.41
C ASP A 638 16.78 30.57 -16.06
N ALA A 639 17.44 29.90 -17.01
CA ALA A 639 17.98 28.55 -16.81
C ALA A 639 19.04 28.47 -15.68
N LYS A 640 19.66 29.61 -15.34
CA LYS A 640 20.57 29.72 -14.18
C LYS A 640 19.92 29.37 -12.85
N ALA A 641 18.58 29.43 -12.75
CA ALA A 641 17.84 29.01 -11.56
C ALA A 641 18.04 27.51 -11.23
N LEU A 642 18.61 26.72 -12.14
CA LEU A 642 18.93 25.30 -11.92
C LEU A 642 20.38 25.04 -11.48
N GLU A 643 21.25 26.05 -11.46
CA GLU A 643 22.65 25.88 -11.10
C GLU A 643 22.82 25.40 -9.65
N GLY A 644 23.69 24.42 -9.45
CA GLY A 644 24.00 23.87 -8.12
C GLY A 644 22.95 22.92 -7.52
N ILE A 645 21.85 22.62 -8.23
CA ILE A 645 20.86 21.62 -7.78
C ILE A 645 21.32 20.21 -8.20
N PRO A 646 21.61 19.31 -7.24
CA PRO A 646 22.02 17.94 -7.55
C PRO A 646 20.83 17.10 -8.02
N THR A 647 21.13 16.01 -8.74
CA THR A 647 20.12 15.00 -9.10
C THR A 647 20.28 13.72 -8.31
N ARG A 648 19.18 12.96 -8.25
CA ARG A 648 19.11 11.60 -7.72
C ARG A 648 18.27 10.72 -8.64
N ALA A 649 18.48 9.42 -8.56
CA ALA A 649 17.70 8.45 -9.32
C ALA A 649 16.18 8.56 -9.03
N ASP A 650 15.39 8.24 -10.05
CA ASP A 650 13.94 8.13 -9.94
C ASP A 650 13.57 6.91 -9.09
N THR A 651 12.82 7.12 -8.01
CA THR A 651 12.39 6.05 -7.08
C THR A 651 10.91 5.70 -7.20
N ILE A 652 10.15 6.53 -7.90
CA ILE A 652 8.73 6.31 -8.22
C ILE A 652 8.46 6.75 -9.66
N PRO A 653 7.41 6.21 -10.32
CA PRO A 653 7.03 6.67 -11.65
C PRO A 653 6.70 8.16 -11.69
N ALA A 654 6.94 8.79 -12.84
CA ALA A 654 6.60 10.19 -13.08
C ALA A 654 5.14 10.49 -12.76
N ARG A 655 4.91 11.56 -11.99
CA ARG A 655 3.56 11.99 -11.57
C ARG A 655 2.94 13.03 -12.50
N THR A 656 3.75 13.77 -13.24
CA THR A 656 3.30 14.75 -14.21
C THR A 656 3.50 14.22 -15.64
N LYS A 657 2.76 14.78 -16.59
CA LYS A 657 3.07 14.58 -18.01
C LYS A 657 4.34 15.36 -18.33
N GLY A 658 5.13 14.86 -19.30
CA GLY A 658 6.33 15.56 -19.75
C GLY A 658 6.01 17.00 -20.19
N MET A 659 6.89 17.93 -19.84
CA MET A 659 6.80 19.35 -20.16
C MET A 659 6.70 19.53 -21.68
N LYS A 660 5.72 20.33 -22.13
CA LYS A 660 5.44 20.57 -23.56
C LYS A 660 5.00 22.01 -23.76
N LYS A 661 5.34 22.57 -24.92
CA LYS A 661 4.88 23.88 -25.36
C LYS A 661 3.35 23.88 -25.50
N PRO A 662 2.63 24.74 -24.77
CA PRO A 662 1.18 24.80 -24.87
C PRO A 662 0.72 25.50 -26.17
N VAL A 663 -0.37 25.02 -26.74
CA VAL A 663 -1.05 25.66 -27.89
C VAL A 663 -1.98 26.75 -27.35
N ALA A 664 -1.84 27.99 -27.85
CA ALA A 664 -2.66 29.12 -27.43
C ALA A 664 -4.16 28.84 -27.65
N LYS A 665 -5.04 29.34 -26.76
CA LYS A 665 -6.50 29.16 -26.91
C LYS A 665 -7.03 29.69 -28.24
N LYS A 666 -6.48 30.81 -28.75
CA LYS A 666 -6.86 31.38 -30.06
C LYS A 666 -6.53 30.43 -31.22
N ASP A 667 -5.40 29.74 -31.13
CA ASP A 667 -4.96 28.77 -32.15
C ASP A 667 -5.71 27.44 -32.05
N LYS A 668 -6.16 27.02 -30.87
CA LYS A 668 -7.04 25.85 -30.73
C LYS A 668 -8.39 26.05 -31.41
N VAL A 669 -8.95 27.27 -31.36
CA VAL A 669 -10.19 27.60 -32.08
C VAL A 669 -9.95 27.59 -33.59
N ALA A 670 -8.83 28.13 -34.06
CA ALA A 670 -8.44 28.08 -35.47
C ALA A 670 -8.18 26.65 -35.97
N LEU A 671 -7.47 25.83 -35.19
CA LEU A 671 -7.17 24.42 -35.50
C LEU A 671 -8.43 23.55 -35.51
N ALA A 672 -9.34 23.74 -34.55
CA ALA A 672 -10.65 23.09 -34.54
C ALA A 672 -11.52 23.51 -35.73
N SER A 673 -11.45 24.80 -36.13
CA SER A 673 -12.14 25.33 -37.30
C SER A 673 -11.54 24.85 -38.63
N PHE A 674 -10.24 24.55 -38.65
CA PHE A 674 -9.52 23.97 -39.79
C PHE A 674 -9.83 22.48 -39.95
N MET A 675 -9.82 21.72 -38.83
CA MET A 675 -10.20 20.30 -38.83
C MET A 675 -11.68 20.08 -39.16
N LYS A 676 -12.59 20.96 -38.72
CA LYS A 676 -14.01 20.92 -39.14
C LYS A 676 -14.20 21.14 -40.64
N ARG A 677 -13.40 22.03 -41.25
CA ARG A 677 -13.45 22.30 -42.70
C ARG A 677 -12.89 21.14 -43.54
N HIS A 678 -11.94 20.38 -43.02
CA HIS A 678 -11.40 19.20 -43.70
C HIS A 678 -12.28 17.94 -43.61
N ASN A 679 -13.13 17.83 -42.59
CA ASN A 679 -14.08 16.72 -42.43
C ASN A 679 -15.44 16.94 -43.14
N GLN A 680 -15.66 18.10 -43.75
CA GLN A 680 -16.85 18.37 -44.58
C GLN A 680 -16.56 18.33 -46.09
N GLY A 681 -15.33 17.94 -46.47
CA GLY A 681 -14.87 17.88 -47.87
C GLY A 681 -14.39 16.49 -48.31
N ARG A 682 -14.83 15.41 -47.65
CA ARG A 682 -14.64 14.03 -48.10
C ARG A 682 -15.94 13.26 -47.99
#